data_AF-A0A1J4KVD1-F1
#
_entry.id   AF-A0A1J4KVD1-F1
#
_cell.length_a   1.000
_cell.length_b   1.000
_cell.length_c   1.000
_cell.angle_alpha   90.00
_cell.angle_beta   90.00
_cell.angle_gamma   90.00
#
_symmetry.space_group_name_H-M   'P 1'
#
loop_
_entity.id
_entity.type
_entity.pdbx_description
1 polymer ?
#
loop_
_entity_poly.entity_id
_entity_poly.type
_entity_poly.pdbx_seq_one_letter_code
_entity_poly.pdbx_strand_id
1 'polypeptide(L)'
;MQPYDMVLQAVSHRIQQLEEEMEIIKLQLDISTKTKLFKSIKNNTTLFLEYNIFTILHKSYCEYYQHMKSTYEPNCSLKRVVLKHISAFQKLQLTSIIEEIFGHQCALQTIHHDLHLLLDNSENQHQNSNVYENLKEDGENENLNRNINEIENIKCNDDEGTVESILKTVSFMFPFNIIIPILNDQNFFEFLLKTSLCFINDEKDYKTCILAIYGKLKIVNNLDKYIIVAIAEILLNFFVLEKLERNNSGTIERFYFCQNADLMISRDIFRDLGIEKSFPQINNHEEAMENNQKDNELIDEFYNLKQYEKFIFSNGLKIKIQTEQFEYLQDDYSLVNRSDEIRFFALEFMKIATKVSISMICNQVWRFIDWMKEILSHDNTPVGADETFSFVVCIVCFSKCPFFPKILKTLEKNCVDEFRSSSQIDYYIAQLRAAADFIMKYEKIGTPEKTYLSPYKIEGVTENDAILLEGFVIYAIPKFEITEDPKEKSILCYTGNKSDVSVVYPFSELDPNNKSIFVDTPLGKVKLLTNMRIKTKLILISNNKAYDESEYDVQLVSNLMVLLPKKIPEPKTTPIDHLLSLYNEYWKCGKDVQKDTFERMKKIQQKLYSKKLISNESITGVINVQTVEAIKSKFQFKNGDFFINAHIYTRILSM
;
A
#
# COMPACT_ATOMS: atom_id res chain seq x y z
N MET A 1 -20.69 -3.18 2.18
CA MET A 1 -19.97 -3.78 1.04
C MET A 1 -20.69 -5.06 0.67
N GLN A 2 -21.02 -5.28 -0.60
CA GLN A 2 -21.67 -6.54 -1.01
C GLN A 2 -20.63 -7.68 -0.97
N PRO A 3 -21.04 -8.93 -0.68
CA PRO A 3 -20.10 -10.05 -0.61
C PRO A 3 -19.32 -10.29 -1.91
N TYR A 4 -19.96 -10.10 -3.07
CA TYR A 4 -19.31 -10.24 -4.37
C TYR A 4 -18.19 -9.20 -4.55
N ASP A 5 -18.50 -7.93 -4.27
CA ASP A 5 -17.53 -6.83 -4.35
C ASP A 5 -16.34 -7.10 -3.43
N MET A 6 -16.58 -7.64 -2.23
CA MET A 6 -15.53 -8.01 -1.28
C MET A 6 -14.56 -9.06 -1.85
N VAL A 7 -15.07 -10.10 -2.52
CA VAL A 7 -14.22 -11.14 -3.13
C VAL A 7 -13.40 -10.57 -4.28
N LEU A 8 -14.05 -9.81 -5.19
CA LEU A 8 -13.33 -9.19 -6.30
C LEU A 8 -12.27 -8.20 -5.82
N GLN A 9 -12.58 -7.43 -4.79
CA GLN A 9 -11.66 -6.47 -4.20
C GLN A 9 -10.47 -7.17 -3.52
N ALA A 10 -10.72 -8.22 -2.73
CA ALA A 10 -9.68 -9.03 -2.09
C ALA A 10 -8.68 -9.59 -3.11
N VAL A 11 -9.19 -10.19 -4.19
CA VAL A 11 -8.36 -10.76 -5.26
C VAL A 11 -7.59 -9.68 -6.00
N SER A 12 -8.27 -8.58 -6.37
CA SER A 12 -7.63 -7.45 -7.05
C SER A 12 -6.48 -6.88 -6.21
N HIS A 13 -6.66 -6.78 -4.89
CA HIS A 13 -5.63 -6.32 -3.98
C HIS A 13 -4.45 -7.29 -3.92
N ARG A 14 -4.70 -8.60 -3.85
CA ARG A 14 -3.61 -9.58 -3.85
C ARG A 14 -2.81 -9.57 -5.16
N ILE A 15 -3.48 -9.41 -6.30
CA ILE A 15 -2.81 -9.27 -7.61
C ILE A 15 -1.84 -8.09 -7.55
N GLN A 16 -2.29 -6.92 -7.08
CA GLN A 16 -1.43 -5.75 -6.94
C GLN A 16 -0.25 -6.01 -6.00
N GLN A 17 -0.48 -6.61 -4.83
CA GLN A 17 0.60 -6.95 -3.89
C GLN A 17 1.65 -7.89 -4.52
N LEU A 18 1.21 -8.89 -5.29
CA LEU A 18 2.12 -9.78 -6.01
C LEU A 18 2.94 -9.05 -7.07
N GLU A 19 2.32 -8.14 -7.82
CA GLU A 19 3.01 -7.29 -8.80
C GLU A 19 4.10 -6.43 -8.13
N GLU A 20 3.77 -5.82 -6.99
CA GLU A 20 4.73 -5.03 -6.19
C GLU A 20 5.87 -5.91 -5.65
N GLU A 21 5.57 -7.11 -5.12
CA GLU A 21 6.60 -8.05 -4.64
C GLU A 21 7.52 -8.52 -5.77
N MET A 22 6.96 -8.84 -6.93
CA MET A 22 7.72 -9.25 -8.10
C MET A 22 8.64 -8.13 -8.60
N GLU A 23 8.17 -6.89 -8.63
CA GLU A 23 8.98 -5.74 -9.04
C GLU A 23 10.12 -5.49 -8.04
N ILE A 24 9.85 -5.57 -6.74
CA ILE A 24 10.89 -5.50 -5.70
C ILE A 24 11.96 -6.57 -5.94
N ILE A 25 11.56 -7.83 -6.17
CA ILE A 25 12.50 -8.93 -6.39
C ILE A 25 13.33 -8.71 -7.66
N LYS A 26 12.73 -8.20 -8.76
CA LYS A 26 13.50 -7.87 -9.97
C LYS A 26 14.58 -6.83 -9.70
N LEU A 27 14.25 -5.76 -8.97
CA LEU A 27 15.21 -4.72 -8.60
C LEU A 27 16.31 -5.28 -7.71
N GLN A 28 15.97 -6.17 -6.77
CA GLN A 28 16.95 -6.86 -5.94
C GLN A 28 17.88 -7.76 -6.76
N LEU A 29 17.35 -8.53 -7.70
CA LEU A 29 18.16 -9.37 -8.58
C LEU A 29 19.10 -8.53 -9.46
N ASP A 30 18.64 -7.40 -9.99
CA ASP A 30 19.48 -6.46 -10.76
C ASP A 30 20.65 -5.93 -9.90
N ILE A 31 20.38 -5.58 -8.64
CA ILE A 31 21.43 -5.18 -7.68
C ILE A 31 22.38 -6.34 -7.39
N SER A 32 21.86 -7.53 -7.12
CA SER A 32 22.66 -8.68 -6.70
C SER A 32 23.57 -9.22 -7.80
N THR A 33 23.18 -9.07 -9.07
CA THR A 33 24.05 -9.42 -10.21
C THR A 33 25.22 -8.45 -10.37
N LYS A 34 25.06 -7.18 -9.97
CA LYS A 34 26.08 -6.13 -10.03
C LYS A 34 27.03 -6.15 -8.83
N THR A 35 26.53 -6.52 -7.66
CA THR A 35 27.23 -6.35 -6.38
C THR A 35 27.82 -7.66 -5.87
N LYS A 36 29.15 -7.73 -5.68
CA LYS A 36 29.84 -8.95 -5.21
C LYS A 36 29.31 -9.49 -3.88
N LEU A 37 28.89 -8.60 -2.97
CA LEU A 37 28.39 -8.98 -1.66
C LEU A 37 27.17 -9.90 -1.74
N PHE A 38 26.34 -9.74 -2.77
CA PHE A 38 25.15 -10.55 -3.00
C PHE A 38 25.32 -11.58 -4.14
N LYS A 39 26.51 -11.69 -4.73
CA LYS A 39 26.82 -12.71 -5.75
C LYS A 39 26.88 -14.13 -5.18
N SER A 40 26.62 -14.33 -3.89
CA SER A 40 26.37 -15.69 -3.42
C SER A 40 25.23 -16.26 -4.25
N ILE A 41 25.53 -17.32 -5.01
CA ILE A 41 24.60 -17.97 -5.96
C ILE A 41 23.26 -18.22 -5.27
N LYS A 42 23.32 -18.60 -3.99
CA LYS A 42 22.19 -18.76 -3.05
C LYS A 42 21.18 -17.61 -3.08
N ASN A 43 21.59 -16.36 -2.84
CA ASN A 43 20.64 -15.26 -2.68
C ASN A 43 19.90 -14.99 -3.99
N ASN A 44 20.61 -15.10 -5.12
CA ASN A 44 20.01 -14.98 -6.44
C ASN A 44 19.05 -16.12 -6.74
N THR A 45 19.43 -17.36 -6.43
CA THR A 45 18.55 -18.52 -6.63
C THR A 45 17.30 -18.45 -5.76
N THR A 46 17.41 -18.05 -4.49
CA THR A 46 16.26 -17.84 -3.60
C THR A 46 15.32 -16.78 -4.17
N LEU A 47 15.84 -15.61 -4.53
CA LEU A 47 15.04 -14.53 -5.12
C LEU A 47 14.38 -14.97 -6.45
N PHE A 48 15.09 -15.72 -7.29
CA PHE A 48 14.55 -16.24 -8.56
C PHE A 48 13.42 -17.24 -8.34
N LEU A 49 13.57 -18.18 -7.41
CA LEU A 49 12.52 -19.14 -7.08
C LEU A 49 11.29 -18.45 -6.46
N GLU A 50 11.49 -17.46 -5.59
CA GLU A 50 10.39 -16.62 -5.07
C GLU A 50 9.66 -15.90 -6.20
N TYR A 51 10.41 -15.31 -7.14
CA TYR A 51 9.84 -14.64 -8.31
C TYR A 51 8.98 -15.60 -9.15
N ASN A 52 9.45 -16.84 -9.36
CA ASN A 52 8.70 -17.84 -10.11
C ASN A 52 7.41 -18.26 -9.39
N ILE A 53 7.48 -18.52 -8.08
CA ILE A 53 6.29 -18.80 -7.27
C ILE A 53 5.27 -17.65 -7.37
N PHE A 54 5.72 -16.40 -7.24
CA PHE A 54 4.83 -15.24 -7.33
C PHE A 54 4.25 -15.04 -8.73
N THR A 55 5.02 -15.35 -9.78
CA THR A 55 4.54 -15.33 -11.17
C THR A 55 3.38 -16.32 -11.38
N ILE A 56 3.53 -17.55 -10.87
CA ILE A 56 2.51 -18.59 -10.99
C ILE A 56 1.25 -18.21 -10.18
N LEU A 57 1.43 -17.70 -8.96
CA LEU A 57 0.34 -17.21 -8.12
C LEU A 57 -0.39 -16.05 -8.80
N HIS A 58 0.35 -15.06 -9.32
CA HIS A 58 -0.20 -13.89 -10.00
C HIS A 58 -1.09 -14.30 -11.18
N LYS A 59 -0.58 -15.19 -12.05
CA LYS A 59 -1.35 -15.75 -13.17
C LYS A 59 -2.63 -16.41 -12.69
N SER A 60 -2.53 -17.24 -11.65
CA SER A 60 -3.67 -17.96 -11.07
C SER A 60 -4.75 -17.02 -10.51
N TYR A 61 -4.33 -15.97 -9.79
CA TYR A 61 -5.25 -14.94 -9.28
C TYR A 61 -5.88 -14.12 -10.42
N CYS A 62 -5.13 -13.80 -11.48
CA CYS A 62 -5.66 -13.11 -12.65
C CYS A 62 -6.76 -13.94 -13.35
N GLU A 63 -6.51 -15.23 -13.58
CA GLU A 63 -7.51 -16.14 -14.17
C GLU A 63 -8.76 -16.25 -13.27
N TYR A 64 -8.56 -16.42 -11.95
CA TYR A 64 -9.63 -16.43 -10.98
C TYR A 64 -10.47 -15.14 -11.02
N TYR A 65 -9.78 -13.98 -11.01
CA TYR A 65 -10.41 -12.66 -11.06
C TYR A 65 -11.24 -12.47 -12.32
N GLN A 66 -10.70 -12.85 -13.49
CA GLN A 66 -11.41 -12.75 -14.77
C GLN A 66 -12.68 -13.62 -14.76
N HIS A 67 -12.61 -14.85 -14.25
CA HIS A 67 -13.79 -15.70 -14.12
C HIS A 67 -14.84 -15.13 -13.18
N MET A 68 -14.43 -14.68 -11.99
CA MET A 68 -15.33 -14.04 -11.04
C MET A 68 -15.94 -12.75 -11.62
N LYS A 69 -15.16 -11.93 -12.32
CA LYS A 69 -15.66 -10.69 -12.94
C LYS A 69 -16.63 -10.96 -14.09
N SER A 70 -16.37 -11.98 -14.91
CA SER A 70 -17.26 -12.37 -16.03
C SER A 70 -18.63 -12.88 -15.57
N THR A 71 -18.71 -13.35 -14.32
CA THR A 71 -19.94 -13.86 -13.71
C THR A 71 -20.52 -12.91 -12.67
N TYR A 72 -20.01 -11.67 -12.62
CA TYR A 72 -20.44 -10.64 -11.69
C TYR A 72 -21.92 -10.31 -11.86
N GLU A 73 -22.62 -10.27 -10.73
CA GLU A 73 -24.01 -9.89 -10.68
C GLU A 73 -24.22 -8.92 -9.52
N PRO A 74 -24.79 -7.72 -9.75
CA PRO A 74 -25.08 -6.78 -8.68
C PRO A 74 -26.12 -7.36 -7.73
N ASN A 75 -26.00 -7.07 -6.43
CA ASN A 75 -26.90 -7.56 -5.37
C ASN A 75 -27.01 -9.10 -5.29
N CYS A 76 -25.94 -9.81 -5.66
CA CYS A 76 -25.86 -11.26 -5.57
C CYS A 76 -25.92 -11.72 -4.11
N SER A 77 -26.75 -12.73 -3.82
CA SER A 77 -26.83 -13.32 -2.47
C SER A 77 -25.53 -14.05 -2.13
N LEU A 78 -25.18 -14.11 -0.84
CA LEU A 78 -23.96 -14.78 -0.39
C LEU A 78 -23.85 -16.22 -0.92
N LYS A 79 -24.92 -17.01 -0.85
CA LYS A 79 -24.95 -18.39 -1.38
C LYS A 79 -24.58 -18.45 -2.86
N ARG A 80 -25.07 -17.49 -3.66
CA ARG A 80 -24.76 -17.44 -5.09
C ARG A 80 -23.32 -16.99 -5.33
N VAL A 81 -22.78 -16.06 -4.54
CA VAL A 81 -21.35 -15.70 -4.58
C VAL A 81 -20.47 -16.93 -4.31
N VAL A 82 -20.80 -17.74 -3.31
CA VAL A 82 -20.05 -18.97 -3.00
C VAL A 82 -20.11 -19.95 -4.16
N LEU A 83 -21.27 -20.18 -4.77
CA LEU A 83 -21.38 -21.05 -5.96
C LEU A 83 -20.55 -20.54 -7.15
N LYS A 84 -20.47 -19.22 -7.35
CA LYS A 84 -19.60 -18.64 -8.38
C LYS A 84 -18.12 -18.84 -8.06
N HIS A 85 -17.73 -18.69 -6.79
CA HIS A 85 -16.35 -18.98 -6.34
C HIS A 85 -15.96 -20.42 -6.62
N ILE A 86 -16.79 -21.40 -6.22
CA ILE A 86 -16.55 -22.83 -6.49
C ILE A 86 -16.45 -23.10 -8.00
N SER A 87 -17.37 -22.53 -8.78
CA SER A 87 -17.34 -22.67 -10.24
C SER A 87 -16.08 -22.06 -10.86
N ALA A 88 -15.57 -20.96 -10.32
CA ALA A 88 -14.31 -20.37 -10.78
C ALA A 88 -13.10 -21.25 -10.39
N PHE A 89 -13.07 -21.79 -9.17
CA PHE A 89 -12.03 -22.74 -8.73
C PHE A 89 -11.97 -23.99 -9.62
N GLN A 90 -13.13 -24.56 -9.98
CA GLN A 90 -13.20 -25.74 -10.86
C GLN A 90 -12.70 -25.49 -12.28
N LYS A 91 -12.68 -24.23 -12.74
CA LYS A 91 -12.16 -23.86 -14.06
C LYS A 91 -10.65 -23.66 -14.06
N LEU A 92 -10.06 -23.37 -12.91
CA LEU A 92 -8.62 -23.25 -12.76
C LEU A 92 -7.99 -24.64 -12.86
N GLN A 93 -6.86 -24.75 -13.55
CA GLN A 93 -6.05 -25.96 -13.57
C GLN A 93 -5.24 -26.09 -12.27
N LEU A 94 -5.93 -26.13 -11.13
CA LEU A 94 -5.34 -26.01 -9.79
C LEU A 94 -4.28 -27.10 -9.53
N THR A 95 -4.49 -28.32 -10.01
CA THR A 95 -3.51 -29.41 -9.85
C THR A 95 -2.16 -29.04 -10.47
N SER A 96 -2.16 -28.58 -11.72
CA SER A 96 -0.92 -28.18 -12.41
C SER A 96 -0.25 -26.99 -11.73
N ILE A 97 -1.05 -26.01 -11.27
CA ILE A 97 -0.55 -24.83 -10.56
C ILE A 97 0.10 -25.24 -9.23
N ILE A 98 -0.54 -26.13 -8.47
CA ILE A 98 -0.04 -26.62 -7.19
C ILE A 98 1.26 -27.40 -7.39
N GLU A 99 1.32 -28.27 -8.39
CA GLU A 99 2.52 -29.06 -8.71
C GLU A 99 3.71 -28.17 -9.07
N GLU A 100 3.49 -27.12 -9.88
CA GLU A 100 4.52 -26.16 -10.28
C GLU A 100 5.03 -25.34 -9.08
N ILE A 101 4.11 -24.78 -8.27
CA ILE A 101 4.46 -24.07 -7.03
C ILE A 101 5.24 -24.99 -6.10
N PHE A 102 4.75 -26.21 -5.88
CA PHE A 102 5.37 -27.18 -5.00
C PHE A 102 6.79 -27.54 -5.44
N GLY A 103 7.02 -27.73 -6.74
CA GLY A 103 8.37 -27.95 -7.29
C GLY A 103 9.35 -26.82 -6.94
N HIS A 104 8.93 -25.56 -7.07
CA HIS A 104 9.76 -24.42 -6.67
C HIS A 104 9.95 -24.33 -5.16
N GLN A 105 8.93 -24.65 -4.35
CA GLN A 105 9.02 -24.67 -2.89
C GLN A 105 10.00 -25.75 -2.41
N CYS A 106 9.98 -26.94 -3.01
CA CYS A 106 10.95 -27.99 -2.73
C CYS A 106 12.37 -27.54 -3.07
N ALA A 107 12.58 -26.89 -4.22
CA ALA A 107 13.89 -26.36 -4.58
C ALA A 107 14.39 -25.30 -3.58
N LEU A 108 13.52 -24.39 -3.12
CA LEU A 108 13.85 -23.43 -2.07
C LEU A 108 14.26 -24.11 -0.76
N GLN A 109 13.53 -25.16 -0.38
CA GLN A 109 13.82 -25.91 0.84
C GLN A 109 15.17 -26.62 0.76
N THR A 110 15.48 -27.27 -0.37
CA THR A 110 16.78 -27.93 -0.57
C THR A 110 17.92 -26.93 -0.43
N ILE A 111 17.81 -25.75 -1.06
CA ILE A 111 18.81 -24.68 -0.92
C ILE A 111 18.98 -24.30 0.55
N HIS A 112 17.88 -24.11 1.28
CA HIS A 112 17.91 -23.77 2.71
C HIS A 112 18.53 -24.86 3.59
N HIS A 113 18.25 -26.13 3.32
CA HIS A 113 18.77 -27.26 4.08
C HIS A 113 20.29 -27.43 3.88
N ASP A 114 20.75 -27.38 2.63
CA ASP A 114 22.17 -27.50 2.29
C ASP A 114 23.02 -26.43 2.98
N LEU A 115 22.44 -25.27 3.28
CA LEU A 115 23.13 -24.18 3.97
C LEU A 115 23.31 -24.42 5.45
N HIS A 116 22.29 -24.96 6.13
CA HIS A 116 22.41 -25.32 7.53
C HIS A 116 23.53 -26.37 7.67
N LEU A 117 23.54 -27.39 6.80
CA LEU A 117 24.60 -28.40 6.79
C LEU A 117 26.00 -27.81 6.52
N LEU A 118 26.14 -26.85 5.61
CA LEU A 118 27.44 -26.21 5.34
C LEU A 118 27.94 -25.37 6.52
N LEU A 119 27.05 -24.63 7.18
CA LEU A 119 27.39 -23.83 8.36
C LEU A 119 27.79 -24.73 9.53
N ASP A 120 27.00 -25.75 9.83
CA ASP A 120 27.27 -26.71 10.91
C ASP A 120 28.57 -27.48 10.68
N ASN A 121 28.91 -27.78 9.43
CA ASN A 121 30.18 -28.43 9.09
C ASN A 121 31.36 -27.46 9.14
N SER A 122 31.17 -26.17 8.85
CA SER A 122 32.25 -25.17 8.96
C SER A 122 32.67 -24.91 10.41
N GLU A 123 31.75 -25.00 11.37
CA GLU A 123 32.05 -24.93 12.80
C GLU A 123 32.76 -26.20 13.31
N ASN A 124 32.52 -27.36 12.67
CA ASN A 124 33.11 -28.64 13.02
C ASN A 124 34.38 -29.01 12.22
N GLN A 125 34.76 -28.22 11.21
CA GLN A 125 35.94 -28.46 10.37
C GLN A 125 37.29 -28.22 11.08
N HIS A 126 37.29 -27.80 12.35
CA HIS A 126 38.47 -27.94 13.20
C HIS A 126 38.65 -29.34 13.82
N GLN A 127 37.77 -30.32 13.57
CA GLN A 127 37.92 -31.65 14.16
C GLN A 127 37.78 -32.88 13.27
N ASN A 128 37.22 -32.89 12.06
CA ASN A 128 37.18 -34.15 11.27
C ASN A 128 37.07 -33.95 9.74
N SER A 129 38.18 -34.17 9.04
CA SER A 129 38.24 -34.34 7.58
C SER A 129 38.34 -35.85 7.28
N ASN A 130 37.23 -36.53 6.93
CA ASN A 130 37.25 -37.86 6.28
C ASN A 130 35.88 -38.41 5.78
N VAL A 131 34.79 -37.63 5.75
CA VAL A 131 33.43 -38.20 5.53
C VAL A 131 32.92 -38.17 4.07
N TYR A 132 33.52 -37.40 3.17
CA TYR A 132 32.90 -37.08 1.87
C TYR A 132 33.11 -38.07 0.70
N GLU A 133 33.75 -39.23 0.87
CA GLU A 133 34.02 -40.16 -0.26
C GLU A 133 32.96 -41.24 -0.52
N ASN A 134 31.91 -41.41 0.30
CA ASN A 134 31.06 -42.62 0.24
C ASN A 134 29.61 -42.46 -0.26
N LEU A 135 29.21 -41.35 -0.92
CA LEU A 135 27.80 -41.11 -1.29
C LEU A 135 27.51 -41.02 -2.79
N LYS A 136 28.23 -41.76 -3.63
CA LYS A 136 27.89 -41.93 -5.05
C LYS A 136 27.68 -43.41 -5.35
N GLU A 137 26.44 -43.89 -5.23
CA GLU A 137 25.81 -44.95 -6.05
C GLU A 137 24.48 -45.39 -5.41
N ASP A 138 23.34 -45.02 -6.02
CA ASP A 138 22.26 -45.96 -6.43
C ASP A 138 20.89 -45.26 -6.72
N GLY A 139 20.37 -45.54 -7.93
CA GLY A 139 18.95 -45.84 -8.20
C GLY A 139 17.93 -44.70 -8.43
N GLU A 140 17.71 -44.30 -9.68
CA GLU A 140 16.81 -43.18 -10.05
C GLU A 140 15.32 -43.48 -10.35
N ASN A 141 14.80 -44.71 -10.25
CA ASN A 141 13.40 -44.96 -10.70
C ASN A 141 12.41 -45.55 -9.67
N GLU A 142 12.83 -45.83 -8.43
CA GLU A 142 11.90 -46.10 -7.31
C GLU A 142 11.61 -44.86 -6.44
N ASN A 143 12.30 -43.74 -6.68
CA ASN A 143 12.24 -42.55 -5.84
C ASN A 143 10.96 -41.74 -5.99
N LEU A 144 10.27 -41.73 -7.14
CA LEU A 144 9.13 -40.81 -7.31
C LEU A 144 7.90 -41.19 -6.45
N ASN A 145 7.61 -42.49 -6.30
CA ASN A 145 6.49 -42.96 -5.47
C ASN A 145 6.86 -43.15 -3.99
N ARG A 146 8.15 -43.37 -3.67
CA ARG A 146 8.66 -43.26 -2.29
C ARG A 146 8.61 -41.82 -1.81
N ASN A 147 9.00 -40.87 -2.64
CA ASN A 147 8.93 -39.44 -2.33
C ASN A 147 7.50 -39.03 -1.99
N ILE A 148 6.46 -39.45 -2.72
CA ILE A 148 5.06 -39.06 -2.39
C ILE A 148 4.60 -39.57 -1.00
N ASN A 149 4.99 -40.79 -0.59
CA ASN A 149 4.63 -41.36 0.72
C ASN A 149 5.57 -40.92 1.86
N GLU A 150 6.81 -40.53 1.56
CA GLU A 150 7.72 -39.84 2.48
C GLU A 150 7.34 -38.35 2.63
N ILE A 151 6.71 -37.74 1.60
CA ILE A 151 6.19 -36.36 1.57
C ILE A 151 4.97 -36.20 2.50
N GLU A 152 4.09 -37.20 2.62
CA GLU A 152 3.05 -37.21 3.66
C GLU A 152 3.63 -37.40 5.08
N ASN A 153 4.87 -37.87 5.18
CA ASN A 153 5.62 -38.10 6.43
C ASN A 153 6.79 -37.13 6.61
N ILE A 154 6.85 -36.01 5.88
CA ILE A 154 7.63 -34.84 6.30
C ILE A 154 6.92 -34.31 7.55
N LYS A 155 7.14 -34.98 8.68
CA LYS A 155 7.30 -34.27 9.94
C LYS A 155 8.31 -33.19 9.60
N CYS A 156 7.96 -31.92 9.78
CA CYS A 156 8.94 -30.85 9.77
C CYS A 156 10.12 -31.34 10.60
N ASN A 157 11.20 -31.75 9.93
CA ASN A 157 12.31 -32.47 10.54
C ASN A 157 12.92 -31.54 11.58
N ASP A 158 12.94 -31.99 12.83
CA ASP A 158 13.87 -31.79 13.96
C ASP A 158 14.58 -30.43 14.22
N ASP A 159 14.36 -29.38 13.43
CA ASP A 159 14.57 -27.99 13.86
C ASP A 159 13.43 -27.65 14.81
N GLU A 160 13.68 -27.94 16.10
CA GLU A 160 12.83 -27.69 17.27
C GLU A 160 11.83 -26.55 17.05
N GLY A 161 10.54 -26.84 17.27
CA GLY A 161 9.31 -26.03 17.08
C GLY A 161 9.30 -24.57 17.58
N THR A 162 10.29 -23.77 17.16
CA THR A 162 10.36 -22.33 17.35
C THR A 162 9.35 -21.66 16.44
N VAL A 163 8.80 -20.54 16.90
CA VAL A 163 7.84 -19.77 16.13
C VAL A 163 8.45 -19.29 14.81
N GLU A 164 9.73 -18.93 14.82
CA GLU A 164 10.48 -18.46 13.66
C GLU A 164 10.57 -19.52 12.57
N SER A 165 10.96 -20.75 12.91
CA SER A 165 10.99 -21.86 11.96
C SER A 165 9.61 -22.12 11.35
N ILE A 166 8.56 -22.01 12.16
CA ILE A 166 7.19 -22.19 11.69
C ILE A 166 6.75 -21.07 10.75
N LEU A 167 6.99 -19.80 11.09
CA LEU A 167 6.65 -18.66 10.23
C LEU A 167 7.43 -18.70 8.91
N LYS A 168 8.71 -19.08 8.98
CA LYS A 168 9.58 -19.31 7.82
C LYS A 168 9.01 -20.42 6.94
N THR A 169 8.59 -21.53 7.55
CA THR A 169 7.94 -22.64 6.85
C THR A 169 6.64 -22.21 6.18
N VAL A 170 5.77 -21.45 6.85
CA VAL A 170 4.51 -20.98 6.23
C VAL A 170 4.79 -20.00 5.08
N SER A 171 5.84 -19.18 5.18
CA SER A 171 6.19 -18.24 4.13
C SER A 171 6.79 -18.91 2.89
N PHE A 172 7.65 -19.92 3.06
CA PHE A 172 8.27 -20.65 1.94
C PHE A 172 7.37 -21.75 1.41
N MET A 173 6.75 -22.52 2.31
CA MET A 173 5.93 -23.69 2.03
C MET A 173 4.49 -23.47 2.49
N PHE A 174 3.87 -22.40 1.99
CA PHE A 174 2.45 -22.22 2.22
C PHE A 174 1.69 -23.47 1.71
N PRO A 175 0.89 -24.17 2.56
CA PRO A 175 0.39 -25.51 2.25
C PRO A 175 -0.82 -25.46 1.28
N PHE A 176 -0.57 -25.08 0.03
CA PHE A 176 -1.60 -24.91 -0.99
C PHE A 176 -2.41 -26.19 -1.24
N ASN A 177 -1.75 -27.36 -1.17
CA ASN A 177 -2.39 -28.68 -1.27
C ASN A 177 -3.45 -28.92 -0.19
N ILE A 178 -3.31 -28.33 1.00
CA ILE A 178 -4.28 -28.42 2.10
C ILE A 178 -5.33 -27.32 1.99
N ILE A 179 -4.91 -26.08 1.70
CA ILE A 179 -5.78 -24.91 1.76
C ILE A 179 -6.71 -24.80 0.56
N ILE A 180 -6.28 -25.18 -0.64
CA ILE A 180 -7.12 -25.11 -1.83
C ILE A 180 -8.37 -26.00 -1.72
N PRO A 181 -8.27 -27.28 -1.29
CA PRO A 181 -9.45 -28.10 -1.03
C PRO A 181 -10.42 -27.50 0.00
N ILE A 182 -9.90 -26.86 1.05
CA ILE A 182 -10.71 -26.22 2.10
C ILE A 182 -11.43 -24.98 1.56
N LEU A 183 -10.75 -24.16 0.75
CA LEU A 183 -11.39 -23.02 0.08
C LEU A 183 -12.45 -23.47 -0.92
N ASN A 184 -12.26 -24.64 -1.54
CA ASN A 184 -13.26 -25.26 -2.41
C ASN A 184 -14.41 -25.95 -1.64
N ASP A 185 -14.42 -25.94 -0.30
CA ASP A 185 -15.59 -26.37 0.48
C ASP A 185 -16.58 -25.20 0.62
N GLN A 186 -17.80 -25.43 0.15
CA GLN A 186 -18.86 -24.43 0.17
C GLN A 186 -19.17 -23.93 1.60
N ASN A 187 -19.18 -24.82 2.59
CA ASN A 187 -19.55 -24.44 3.97
C ASN A 187 -18.46 -23.59 4.62
N PHE A 188 -17.20 -23.97 4.42
CA PHE A 188 -16.06 -23.23 4.91
C PHE A 188 -15.96 -21.86 4.27
N PHE A 189 -16.06 -21.77 2.93
CA PHE A 189 -15.95 -20.48 2.25
C PHE A 189 -17.12 -19.54 2.60
N GLU A 190 -18.35 -20.06 2.71
CA GLU A 190 -19.49 -19.29 3.20
C GLU A 190 -19.25 -18.77 4.63
N PHE A 191 -18.69 -19.60 5.51
CA PHE A 191 -18.32 -19.21 6.87
C PHE A 191 -17.24 -18.12 6.87
N LEU A 192 -16.17 -18.29 6.10
CA LEU A 192 -15.07 -17.33 5.99
C LEU A 192 -15.56 -15.95 5.52
N LEU A 193 -16.42 -15.90 4.50
CA LEU A 193 -17.03 -14.66 4.03
C LEU A 193 -17.92 -14.01 5.08
N LYS A 194 -18.75 -14.78 5.79
CA LYS A 194 -19.59 -14.25 6.88
C LYS A 194 -18.73 -13.63 7.98
N THR A 195 -17.71 -14.34 8.44
CA THR A 195 -16.77 -13.85 9.46
C THR A 195 -16.10 -12.55 9.00
N SER A 196 -15.62 -12.51 7.75
CA SER A 196 -14.96 -11.31 7.19
C SER A 196 -15.90 -10.12 6.99
N LEU A 197 -17.17 -10.36 6.63
CA LEU A 197 -18.19 -9.33 6.49
C LEU A 197 -18.54 -8.72 7.85
N CYS A 198 -18.62 -9.55 8.89
CA CYS A 198 -18.93 -9.13 10.26
C CYS A 198 -17.78 -8.40 10.96
N PHE A 199 -16.56 -8.42 10.41
CA PHE A 199 -15.40 -7.74 11.01
C PHE A 199 -15.56 -6.21 11.04
N ILE A 200 -15.38 -5.62 12.24
CA ILE A 200 -15.61 -4.21 12.63
C ILE A 200 -14.28 -3.43 12.81
N ASN A 201 -13.12 -4.04 12.57
CA ASN A 201 -11.80 -3.38 12.71
C ASN A 201 -11.49 -2.95 14.16
N ASP A 202 -11.71 -3.86 15.12
CA ASP A 202 -11.24 -3.76 16.51
C ASP A 202 -10.31 -4.94 16.87
N GLU A 203 -9.43 -4.77 17.86
CA GLU A 203 -8.47 -5.80 18.31
C GLU A 203 -9.15 -7.09 18.74
N LYS A 204 -10.16 -6.94 19.61
CA LYS A 204 -10.88 -8.07 20.19
C LYS A 204 -11.61 -8.83 19.09
N ASP A 205 -12.16 -8.09 18.14
CA ASP A 205 -12.84 -8.65 16.98
C ASP A 205 -11.87 -9.37 16.04
N TYR A 206 -10.66 -8.84 15.85
CA TYR A 206 -9.60 -9.48 15.06
C TYR A 206 -9.21 -10.84 15.63
N LYS A 207 -8.84 -10.89 16.92
CA LYS A 207 -8.50 -12.13 17.62
C LYS A 207 -9.67 -13.13 17.62
N THR A 208 -10.89 -12.64 17.83
CA THR A 208 -12.11 -13.50 17.79
C THR A 208 -12.35 -14.12 16.42
N CYS A 209 -12.20 -13.34 15.34
CA CYS A 209 -12.36 -13.83 13.97
C CYS A 209 -11.30 -14.89 13.62
N ILE A 210 -10.03 -14.66 13.99
CA ILE A 210 -8.95 -15.64 13.79
C ILE A 210 -9.26 -16.93 14.52
N LEU A 211 -9.64 -16.86 15.81
CA LEU A 211 -9.98 -18.04 16.60
C LEU A 211 -11.17 -18.82 16.02
N ALA A 212 -12.15 -18.11 15.45
CA ALA A 212 -13.29 -18.73 14.79
C ALA A 212 -12.88 -19.49 13.51
N ILE A 213 -12.00 -18.92 12.69
CA ILE A 213 -11.45 -19.57 11.49
C ILE A 213 -10.54 -20.74 11.87
N TYR A 214 -9.66 -20.54 12.85
CA TYR A 214 -8.81 -21.59 13.43
C TYR A 214 -9.63 -22.79 13.89
N GLY A 215 -10.74 -22.57 14.60
CA GLY A 215 -11.64 -23.63 15.06
C GLY A 215 -12.24 -24.46 13.92
N LYS A 216 -12.42 -23.86 12.73
CA LYS A 216 -12.85 -24.57 11.51
C LYS A 216 -11.71 -25.29 10.80
N LEU A 217 -10.50 -24.72 10.81
CA LEU A 217 -9.31 -25.34 10.23
C LEU A 217 -8.75 -26.49 11.04
N LYS A 218 -9.04 -26.56 12.35
CA LYS A 218 -8.57 -27.65 13.25
C LYS A 218 -8.95 -29.07 12.77
N ILE A 219 -9.92 -29.18 11.85
CA ILE A 219 -10.30 -30.45 11.22
C ILE A 219 -9.13 -31.04 10.38
N VAL A 220 -8.17 -30.22 9.97
CA VAL A 220 -6.93 -30.65 9.32
C VAL A 220 -5.99 -31.22 10.39
N ASN A 221 -6.09 -32.52 10.67
CA ASN A 221 -5.52 -33.17 11.85
C ASN A 221 -3.98 -33.24 11.97
N ASN A 222 -3.19 -32.64 11.08
CA ASN A 222 -1.74 -32.88 11.02
C ASN A 222 -0.87 -31.61 11.01
N LEU A 223 -1.46 -30.42 11.08
CA LEU A 223 -0.69 -29.18 11.07
C LEU A 223 -0.41 -28.69 12.50
N ASP A 224 0.79 -28.12 12.68
CA ASP A 224 1.12 -27.42 13.92
C ASP A 224 0.12 -26.29 14.18
N LYS A 225 -0.25 -26.08 15.44
CA LYS A 225 -1.25 -25.06 15.83
C LYS A 225 -0.87 -23.66 15.34
N TYR A 226 0.42 -23.31 15.31
CA TYR A 226 0.91 -22.02 14.87
C TYR A 226 0.80 -21.86 13.35
N ILE A 227 1.02 -22.94 12.59
CA ILE A 227 0.75 -22.97 11.14
C ILE A 227 -0.74 -22.68 10.89
N ILE A 228 -1.63 -23.34 11.62
CA ILE A 228 -3.08 -23.12 11.48
C ILE A 228 -3.46 -21.68 11.85
N VAL A 229 -2.85 -21.10 12.89
CA VAL A 229 -3.06 -19.68 13.25
C VAL A 229 -2.61 -18.75 12.12
N ALA A 230 -1.40 -18.93 11.59
CA ALA A 230 -0.89 -18.11 10.50
C ALA A 230 -1.78 -18.21 9.24
N ILE A 231 -2.26 -19.41 8.91
CA ILE A 231 -3.20 -19.63 7.81
C ILE A 231 -4.54 -18.96 8.08
N ALA A 232 -5.11 -19.12 9.28
CA ALA A 232 -6.37 -18.47 9.65
C ALA A 232 -6.25 -16.94 9.50
N GLU A 233 -5.10 -16.40 9.87
CA GLU A 233 -4.79 -14.99 9.74
C GLU A 233 -4.69 -14.54 8.27
N ILE A 234 -3.96 -15.29 7.44
CA ILE A 234 -3.85 -15.05 6.00
C ILE A 234 -5.24 -15.05 5.35
N LEU A 235 -6.07 -16.05 5.65
CA LEU A 235 -7.42 -16.19 5.11
C LEU A 235 -8.35 -15.05 5.52
N LEU A 236 -8.28 -14.58 6.77
CA LEU A 236 -9.05 -13.42 7.22
C LEU A 236 -8.60 -12.15 6.50
N ASN A 237 -7.29 -11.89 6.50
CA ASN A 237 -6.74 -10.64 6.00
C ASN A 237 -6.89 -10.48 4.50
N PHE A 238 -6.98 -11.56 3.73
CA PHE A 238 -7.38 -11.49 2.32
C PHE A 238 -8.63 -10.62 2.11
N PHE A 239 -9.61 -10.69 3.02
CA PHE A 239 -10.87 -9.96 2.90
C PHE A 239 -10.96 -8.68 3.72
N VAL A 240 -10.14 -8.52 4.77
CA VAL A 240 -10.26 -7.41 5.72
C VAL A 240 -9.08 -6.44 5.75
N LEU A 241 -7.99 -6.73 5.04
CA LEU A 241 -6.78 -5.88 5.05
C LEU A 241 -7.08 -4.42 4.70
N GLU A 242 -7.90 -4.20 3.67
CA GLU A 242 -8.28 -2.84 3.29
C GLU A 242 -9.14 -2.14 4.37
N LYS A 243 -9.93 -2.89 5.15
CA LYS A 243 -10.66 -2.33 6.30
C LYS A 243 -9.68 -1.88 7.39
N LEU A 244 -8.58 -2.60 7.59
CA LEU A 244 -7.49 -2.19 8.48
C LEU A 244 -6.84 -0.89 7.96
N GLU A 245 -6.67 -0.76 6.64
CA GLU A 245 -5.99 0.35 5.97
C GLU A 245 -6.83 1.64 5.82
N ARG A 246 -8.16 1.55 5.69
CA ARG A 246 -9.06 2.70 5.40
C ARG A 246 -9.19 3.76 6.51
N ASN A 247 -8.66 3.53 7.71
CA ASN A 247 -8.56 4.59 8.70
C ASN A 247 -7.46 5.58 8.28
N ASN A 248 -7.89 6.65 7.61
CA ASN A 248 -7.06 7.77 7.13
C ASN A 248 -6.26 8.50 8.24
N SER A 249 -6.44 8.12 9.51
CA SER A 249 -5.71 8.68 10.66
C SER A 249 -4.19 8.54 10.56
N GLY A 250 -3.69 7.59 9.75
CA GLY A 250 -2.25 7.40 9.52
C GLY A 250 -1.64 8.28 8.42
N THR A 251 -2.43 9.05 7.67
CA THR A 251 -1.92 9.80 6.50
C THR A 251 -0.97 10.92 6.90
N ILE A 252 -1.30 11.65 7.98
CA ILE A 252 -0.48 12.73 8.53
C ILE A 252 0.79 12.18 9.18
N GLU A 253 0.66 11.12 9.97
CA GLU A 253 1.79 10.45 10.60
C GLU A 253 2.78 9.90 9.55
N ARG A 254 2.26 9.34 8.44
CA ARG A 254 3.08 8.92 7.30
C ARG A 254 3.80 10.11 6.66
N PHE A 255 3.14 11.25 6.50
CA PHE A 255 3.78 12.44 5.96
C PHE A 255 4.98 12.88 6.80
N TYR A 256 4.77 13.09 8.10
CA TYR A 256 5.85 13.46 9.03
C TYR A 256 6.99 12.45 9.00
N PHE A 257 6.65 11.17 8.98
CA PHE A 257 7.62 10.11 8.92
C PHE A 257 8.50 10.19 7.66
N CYS A 258 7.87 10.26 6.48
CA CYS A 258 8.59 10.31 5.20
C CYS A 258 9.41 11.60 5.07
N GLN A 259 8.87 12.74 5.49
CA GLN A 259 9.57 14.01 5.45
C GLN A 259 10.78 14.01 6.39
N ASN A 260 10.63 13.52 7.61
CA ASN A 260 11.75 13.42 8.53
C ASN A 260 12.82 12.46 8.02
N ALA A 261 12.43 11.32 7.42
CA ALA A 261 13.36 10.45 6.73
C ALA A 261 14.15 11.18 5.64
N ASP A 262 13.48 12.00 4.82
CA ASP A 262 14.13 12.83 3.78
C ASP A 262 15.09 13.88 4.33
N LEU A 263 14.71 14.54 5.42
CA LEU A 263 15.59 15.47 6.12
C LEU A 263 16.81 14.76 6.69
N MET A 264 16.64 13.53 7.17
CA MET A 264 17.75 12.74 7.68
C MET A 264 18.74 12.31 6.59
N ILE A 265 18.21 11.91 5.43
CA ILE A 265 18.99 11.56 4.25
C ILE A 265 19.75 12.78 3.71
N SER A 266 19.07 13.90 3.50
CA SER A 266 19.68 15.12 2.95
C SER A 266 20.75 15.75 3.84
N ARG A 267 20.69 15.54 5.16
CA ARG A 267 21.68 16.05 6.12
C ARG A 267 22.84 15.11 6.40
N ASP A 268 22.87 13.95 5.73
CA ASP A 268 23.91 12.95 5.89
C ASP A 268 24.12 12.50 7.35
N ILE A 269 23.05 12.41 8.13
CA ILE A 269 23.09 11.99 9.55
C ILE A 269 23.67 10.58 9.70
N PHE A 270 23.58 9.80 8.64
CA PHE A 270 24.11 8.45 8.62
C PHE A 270 25.63 8.41 8.79
N ARG A 271 26.33 9.49 8.42
CA ARG A 271 27.74 9.71 8.76
C ARG A 271 27.92 9.93 10.27
N ASP A 272 27.04 10.71 10.90
CA ASP A 272 27.04 10.94 12.35
C ASP A 272 26.68 9.66 13.14
N LEU A 273 25.83 8.80 12.57
CA LEU A 273 25.49 7.48 13.09
C LEU A 273 26.57 6.43 12.83
N GLY A 274 27.67 6.79 12.15
CA GLY A 274 28.83 5.91 11.95
C GLY A 274 28.63 4.79 10.93
N ILE A 275 27.57 4.81 10.12
CA ILE A 275 27.23 3.72 9.18
C ILE A 275 28.31 3.54 8.11
N GLU A 276 29.00 4.61 7.69
CA GLU A 276 30.12 4.52 6.74
C GLU A 276 31.27 3.64 7.23
N LYS A 277 31.41 3.44 8.55
CA LYS A 277 32.42 2.57 9.15
C LYS A 277 31.95 1.12 9.30
N SER A 278 30.63 0.90 9.29
CA SER A 278 30.00 -0.40 9.55
C SER A 278 29.90 -1.27 8.30
N PHE A 279 29.89 -0.66 7.11
CA PHE A 279 30.06 -1.44 5.89
C PHE A 279 31.52 -1.83 5.73
N PRO A 280 31.85 -3.12 5.54
CA PRO A 280 33.21 -3.49 5.17
C PRO A 280 33.57 -2.69 3.92
N GLN A 281 34.63 -1.88 4.00
CA GLN A 281 35.11 -1.15 2.84
C GLN A 281 35.47 -2.19 1.78
N ILE A 282 34.62 -2.36 0.77
CA ILE A 282 34.91 -3.18 -0.41
C ILE A 282 35.89 -2.40 -1.28
N ASN A 283 37.05 -2.07 -0.71
CA ASN A 283 38.22 -1.61 -1.43
C ASN A 283 38.69 -2.82 -2.24
N ASN A 284 38.20 -2.97 -3.48
CA ASN A 284 38.76 -3.75 -4.62
C ASN A 284 37.67 -4.03 -5.68
N HIS A 285 36.97 -2.98 -6.14
CA HIS A 285 36.01 -3.11 -7.24
C HIS A 285 36.69 -3.15 -8.62
N GLU A 286 37.89 -2.57 -8.80
CA GLU A 286 38.55 -2.49 -10.10
C GLU A 286 39.32 -3.77 -10.50
N GLU A 287 39.97 -4.47 -9.56
CA GLU A 287 40.81 -5.65 -9.90
C GLU A 287 40.05 -6.92 -10.31
N ALA A 288 38.73 -7.01 -10.07
CA ALA A 288 37.97 -8.24 -10.32
C ALA A 288 37.18 -8.24 -11.64
N MET A 289 37.07 -7.11 -12.34
CA MET A 289 36.37 -7.07 -13.63
C MET A 289 37.19 -7.73 -14.75
N GLU A 290 38.51 -7.87 -14.61
CA GLU A 290 39.34 -8.53 -15.64
C GLU A 290 39.28 -10.06 -15.61
N ASN A 291 38.78 -10.70 -14.53
CA ASN A 291 38.84 -12.16 -14.38
C ASN A 291 37.52 -12.92 -14.60
N ASN A 292 36.37 -12.25 -14.72
CA ASN A 292 35.04 -12.92 -14.71
C ASN A 292 34.34 -13.02 -16.09
N GLN A 293 35.09 -13.22 -17.17
CA GLN A 293 34.50 -13.43 -18.51
C GLN A 293 33.85 -14.81 -18.72
N LYS A 294 33.89 -15.72 -17.72
CA LYS A 294 33.38 -17.09 -17.81
C LYS A 294 31.98 -17.34 -17.21
N ASP A 295 31.42 -16.40 -16.45
CA ASP A 295 30.12 -16.60 -15.77
C ASP A 295 28.89 -16.13 -16.61
N ASN A 296 29.09 -15.81 -17.89
CA ASN A 296 28.02 -15.26 -18.76
C ASN A 296 26.95 -16.28 -19.17
N GLU A 297 27.12 -17.59 -18.93
CA GLU A 297 26.09 -18.61 -19.26
C GLU A 297 24.84 -18.52 -18.35
N LEU A 298 24.96 -18.04 -17.11
CA LEU A 298 23.81 -17.82 -16.20
C LEU A 298 22.96 -16.59 -16.58
N ILE A 299 23.52 -15.65 -17.35
CA ILE A 299 22.81 -14.44 -17.79
C ILE A 299 21.83 -14.77 -18.94
N ASP A 300 22.06 -15.84 -19.69
CA ASP A 300 21.14 -16.27 -20.76
C ASP A 300 19.83 -16.88 -20.22
N GLU A 301 19.81 -17.42 -18.99
CA GLU A 301 18.55 -17.78 -18.30
C GLU A 301 17.71 -16.55 -17.95
N PHE A 302 18.37 -15.42 -17.67
CA PHE A 302 17.74 -14.12 -17.43
C PHE A 302 17.01 -13.57 -18.67
N TYR A 303 17.44 -13.94 -19.89
CA TYR A 303 16.78 -13.54 -21.13
C TYR A 303 15.40 -14.20 -21.34
N ASN A 304 15.10 -15.30 -20.65
CA ASN A 304 13.75 -15.92 -20.68
C ASN A 304 12.70 -15.10 -19.92
N LEU A 305 13.09 -14.24 -18.95
CA LEU A 305 12.17 -13.36 -18.21
C LEU A 305 11.49 -12.33 -19.12
N LYS A 306 12.21 -11.79 -20.13
CA LYS A 306 11.65 -10.85 -21.12
C LYS A 306 10.56 -11.48 -22.01
N GLN A 307 10.62 -12.80 -22.23
CA GLN A 307 9.59 -13.50 -23.00
C GLN A 307 8.30 -13.67 -22.17
N TYR A 308 8.43 -13.93 -20.87
CA TYR A 308 7.30 -14.02 -19.93
C TYR A 308 6.62 -12.67 -19.69
N GLU A 309 7.37 -11.57 -19.55
CA GLU A 309 6.79 -10.22 -19.47
C GLU A 309 5.91 -9.93 -20.69
N LYS A 310 6.39 -10.26 -21.89
CA LYS A 310 5.65 -10.05 -23.14
C LYS A 310 4.34 -10.85 -23.18
N PHE A 311 4.32 -12.04 -22.56
CA PHE A 311 3.10 -12.85 -22.40
C PHE A 311 2.11 -12.23 -21.40
N ILE A 312 2.58 -11.78 -20.23
CA ILE A 312 1.75 -11.17 -19.18
C ILE A 312 1.10 -9.86 -19.67
N PHE A 313 1.87 -8.97 -20.30
CA PHE A 313 1.36 -7.70 -20.82
C PHE A 313 0.42 -7.85 -22.03
N SER A 314 0.50 -8.98 -22.75
CA SER A 314 -0.38 -9.26 -23.89
C SER A 314 -1.81 -9.67 -23.49
N ASN A 315 -2.03 -10.14 -22.25
CA ASN A 315 -3.34 -10.63 -21.76
C ASN A 315 -4.24 -9.55 -21.11
N GLY A 316 -3.97 -8.26 -21.35
CA GLY A 316 -5.00 -7.21 -21.33
C GLY A 316 -5.46 -6.64 -19.98
N LEU A 317 -4.91 -7.07 -18.84
CA LEU A 317 -5.11 -6.38 -17.56
C LEU A 317 -4.06 -5.25 -17.41
N LYS A 318 -4.33 -4.10 -18.01
CA LYS A 318 -3.65 -2.84 -17.63
C LYS A 318 -4.23 -2.35 -16.30
N ILE A 319 -3.86 -3.02 -15.20
CA ILE A 319 -3.97 -2.38 -13.89
C ILE A 319 -2.89 -1.30 -13.90
N LYS A 320 -3.28 -0.05 -13.63
CA LYS A 320 -2.35 1.08 -13.56
C LYS A 320 -1.52 0.86 -12.30
N ILE A 321 -0.38 0.17 -12.44
CA ILE A 321 0.58 -0.04 -11.37
C ILE A 321 0.92 1.35 -10.81
N GLN A 322 0.87 1.53 -9.50
CA GLN A 322 1.46 2.72 -8.87
C GLN A 322 2.99 2.57 -8.89
N THR A 323 3.61 2.45 -10.07
CA THR A 323 5.07 2.41 -10.24
C THR A 323 5.74 3.67 -9.73
N GLU A 324 4.97 4.75 -9.57
CA GLU A 324 5.38 6.01 -8.93
C GLU A 324 5.97 5.79 -7.51
N GLN A 325 5.59 4.69 -6.81
CA GLN A 325 6.21 4.31 -5.54
C GLN A 325 7.62 3.70 -5.69
N PHE A 326 8.05 3.31 -6.89
CA PHE A 326 9.39 2.76 -7.15
C PHE A 326 10.24 3.67 -8.04
N GLU A 327 9.61 4.60 -8.77
CA GLU A 327 10.30 5.61 -9.60
C GLU A 327 11.30 6.43 -8.77
N TYR A 328 11.02 6.72 -7.50
CA TYR A 328 12.00 7.42 -6.64
C TYR A 328 13.26 6.60 -6.33
N LEU A 329 13.19 5.27 -6.35
CA LEU A 329 14.37 4.40 -6.19
C LEU A 329 15.18 4.32 -7.49
N GLN A 330 14.61 4.74 -8.61
CA GLN A 330 15.27 4.79 -9.91
C GLN A 330 15.80 6.19 -10.25
N ASP A 331 15.08 7.27 -9.91
CA ASP A 331 15.35 8.63 -10.41
C ASP A 331 16.20 9.52 -9.50
N ASP A 332 16.38 9.19 -8.21
CA ASP A 332 17.18 10.00 -7.26
C ASP A 332 18.70 9.76 -7.41
N TYR A 333 19.19 9.81 -8.66
CA TYR A 333 20.59 9.59 -9.09
C TYR A 333 21.63 10.48 -8.40
N SER A 334 21.24 11.51 -7.65
CA SER A 334 22.18 12.33 -6.85
C SER A 334 22.46 11.79 -5.45
N LEU A 335 21.60 10.90 -4.92
CA LEU A 335 21.86 10.16 -3.67
C LEU A 335 22.46 8.76 -3.92
N VAL A 336 22.54 8.36 -5.20
CA VAL A 336 23.07 7.10 -5.77
C VAL A 336 24.59 6.89 -5.59
N ASN A 337 25.29 7.77 -4.88
CA ASN A 337 26.63 7.43 -4.36
C ASN A 337 26.57 6.54 -3.09
N ARG A 338 25.38 6.11 -2.65
CA ARG A 338 25.23 5.16 -1.55
C ARG A 338 25.06 3.74 -2.05
N SER A 339 25.65 2.83 -1.29
CA SER A 339 25.98 1.48 -1.71
C SER A 339 24.74 0.67 -2.12
N ASP A 340 24.87 -0.11 -3.19
CA ASP A 340 23.81 -0.99 -3.74
C ASP A 340 23.18 -1.90 -2.66
N GLU A 341 23.94 -2.20 -1.61
CA GLU A 341 23.51 -2.91 -0.40
C GLU A 341 22.40 -2.20 0.36
N ILE A 342 22.50 -0.89 0.60
CA ILE A 342 21.45 -0.13 1.29
C ILE A 342 20.16 -0.21 0.49
N ARG A 343 20.27 -0.11 -0.84
CA ARG A 343 19.11 -0.20 -1.74
C ARG A 343 18.49 -1.60 -1.71
N PHE A 344 19.31 -2.66 -1.73
CA PHE A 344 18.84 -4.04 -1.61
C PHE A 344 18.02 -4.26 -0.32
N PHE A 345 18.53 -3.76 0.82
CA PHE A 345 17.86 -3.88 2.11
C PHE A 345 16.63 -2.99 2.22
N ALA A 346 16.65 -1.78 1.65
CA ALA A 346 15.49 -0.93 1.56
C ALA A 346 14.34 -1.62 0.79
N LEU A 347 14.67 -2.27 -0.32
CA LEU A 347 13.75 -3.10 -1.10
C LEU A 347 13.23 -4.30 -0.29
N GLU A 348 14.10 -5.02 0.42
CA GLU A 348 13.68 -6.14 1.27
C GLU A 348 12.73 -5.69 2.39
N PHE A 349 12.99 -4.53 2.98
CA PHE A 349 12.15 -3.94 4.01
C PHE A 349 10.78 -3.48 3.46
N MET A 350 10.74 -2.95 2.22
CA MET A 350 9.49 -2.55 1.57
C MET A 350 8.50 -3.71 1.40
N LYS A 351 8.97 -4.96 1.29
CA LYS A 351 8.09 -6.15 1.22
C LYS A 351 7.17 -6.28 2.43
N ILE A 352 7.44 -5.60 3.55
CA ILE A 352 6.52 -5.58 4.70
C ILE A 352 5.14 -5.02 4.30
N ALA A 353 5.11 -3.99 3.44
CA ALA A 353 3.87 -3.36 3.01
C ALA A 353 3.03 -4.25 2.08
N THR A 354 3.64 -5.24 1.44
CA THR A 354 2.97 -6.14 0.48
C THR A 354 2.47 -7.45 1.12
N LYS A 355 2.81 -7.70 2.39
CA LYS A 355 2.43 -8.93 3.08
C LYS A 355 0.95 -8.96 3.41
N VAL A 356 0.36 -10.14 3.22
CA VAL A 356 -1.08 -10.39 3.41
C VAL A 356 -1.51 -10.54 4.87
N SER A 357 -0.59 -10.75 5.81
CA SER A 357 -0.92 -10.95 7.22
C SER A 357 0.20 -10.52 8.15
N ILE A 358 -0.10 -10.31 9.43
CA ILE A 358 0.86 -10.00 10.49
C ILE A 358 1.87 -11.12 10.65
N SER A 359 1.44 -12.38 10.61
CA SER A 359 2.37 -13.53 10.56
C SER A 359 3.41 -13.39 9.45
N MET A 360 2.97 -13.00 8.24
CA MET A 360 3.87 -12.82 7.10
C MET A 360 4.73 -11.55 7.24
N ILE A 361 4.19 -10.48 7.83
CA ILE A 361 4.98 -9.29 8.16
C ILE A 361 6.07 -9.62 9.19
N CYS A 362 5.73 -10.36 10.25
CA CYS A 362 6.69 -10.81 11.26
C CYS A 362 7.81 -11.65 10.63
N ASN A 363 7.46 -12.57 9.74
CA ASN A 363 8.45 -13.33 8.99
C ASN A 363 9.35 -12.42 8.13
N GLN A 364 8.76 -11.43 7.45
CA GLN A 364 9.51 -10.48 6.63
C GLN A 364 10.45 -9.60 7.46
N VAL A 365 10.01 -9.13 8.63
CA VAL A 365 10.84 -8.38 9.60
C VAL A 365 12.00 -9.24 10.09
N TRP A 366 11.70 -10.49 10.46
CA TRP A 366 12.72 -11.44 10.90
C TRP A 366 13.77 -11.68 9.82
N ARG A 367 13.34 -12.02 8.59
CA ARG A 367 14.23 -12.23 7.44
C ARG A 367 15.08 -11.00 7.14
N PHE A 368 14.48 -9.81 7.14
CA PHE A 368 15.20 -8.56 6.92
C PHE A 368 16.35 -8.38 7.93
N ILE A 369 16.07 -8.60 9.22
CA ILE A 369 17.07 -8.42 10.27
C ILE A 369 18.12 -9.53 10.26
N ASP A 370 17.72 -10.76 9.95
CA ASP A 370 18.63 -11.90 9.83
C ASP A 370 19.64 -11.68 8.71
N TRP A 371 19.17 -11.31 7.52
CA TRP A 371 20.04 -10.97 6.38
C TRP A 371 20.93 -9.77 6.68
N MET A 372 20.40 -8.77 7.38
CA MET A 372 21.18 -7.60 7.79
C MET A 372 22.30 -7.99 8.75
N LYS A 373 22.02 -8.85 9.75
CA LYS A 373 23.04 -9.36 10.67
C LYS A 373 24.09 -10.20 9.97
N GLU A 374 23.69 -11.08 9.05
CA GLU A 374 24.62 -11.89 8.24
C GLU A 374 25.61 -10.99 7.49
N ILE A 375 25.14 -9.89 6.90
CA ILE A 375 25.97 -8.98 6.12
C ILE A 375 26.81 -8.04 6.98
N LEU A 376 26.26 -7.55 8.09
CA LEU A 376 26.99 -6.65 8.98
C LEU A 376 28.04 -7.39 9.83
N SER A 377 27.92 -8.71 9.99
CA SER A 377 28.89 -9.51 10.74
C SER A 377 30.18 -9.64 9.95
N HIS A 378 31.30 -9.18 10.52
CA HIS A 378 32.63 -9.32 9.94
C HIS A 378 33.40 -10.41 10.69
N ASP A 379 34.06 -11.33 9.99
CA ASP A 379 34.85 -12.42 10.60
C ASP A 379 34.08 -13.24 11.67
N ASN A 380 32.79 -13.52 11.42
CA ASN A 380 31.88 -14.19 12.36
C ASN A 380 31.71 -13.46 13.72
N THR A 381 32.11 -12.19 13.82
CA THR A 381 31.83 -11.38 15.00
C THR A 381 30.40 -10.84 14.94
N PRO A 382 29.56 -11.11 15.96
CA PRO A 382 28.19 -10.65 15.95
C PRO A 382 28.13 -9.13 16.13
N VAL A 383 27.20 -8.53 15.41
CA VAL A 383 26.98 -7.08 15.40
C VAL A 383 26.19 -6.67 16.63
N GLY A 384 26.62 -5.58 17.28
CA GLY A 384 25.96 -5.03 18.45
C GLY A 384 24.60 -4.39 18.12
N ALA A 385 23.85 -4.08 19.18
CA ALA A 385 22.55 -3.43 19.05
C ALA A 385 22.66 -2.00 18.50
N ASP A 386 23.78 -1.29 18.75
CA ASP A 386 23.98 0.10 18.34
C ASP A 386 24.19 0.20 16.82
N GLU A 387 24.99 -0.70 16.25
CA GLU A 387 25.22 -0.79 14.80
C GLU A 387 23.95 -1.26 14.08
N THR A 388 23.30 -2.30 14.62
CA THR A 388 22.02 -2.82 14.13
C THR A 388 20.97 -1.71 14.09
N PHE A 389 20.82 -0.95 15.18
CA PHE A 389 19.84 0.13 15.28
C PHE A 389 20.11 1.24 14.26
N SER A 390 21.35 1.70 14.16
CA SER A 390 21.75 2.74 13.21
C SER A 390 21.46 2.33 11.77
N PHE A 391 21.76 1.08 11.43
CA PHE A 391 21.44 0.51 10.12
C PHE A 391 19.94 0.41 9.88
N VAL A 392 19.17 -0.06 10.87
CA VAL A 392 17.70 -0.12 10.77
C VAL A 392 17.12 1.28 10.52
N VAL A 393 17.57 2.30 11.25
CA VAL A 393 17.14 3.70 11.01
C VAL A 393 17.45 4.12 9.57
N CYS A 394 18.64 3.77 9.06
CA CYS A 394 19.02 4.03 7.68
C CYS A 394 18.06 3.37 6.68
N ILE A 395 17.89 2.04 6.75
CA ILE A 395 17.03 1.30 5.84
C ILE A 395 15.58 1.78 5.91
N VAL A 396 15.09 2.06 7.11
CA VAL A 396 13.74 2.57 7.33
C VAL A 396 13.56 3.95 6.68
N CYS A 397 14.56 4.84 6.74
CA CYS A 397 14.53 6.12 6.03
C CYS A 397 14.58 5.94 4.50
N PHE A 398 15.50 5.11 3.99
CA PHE A 398 15.69 4.92 2.54
C PHE A 398 14.52 4.18 1.87
N SER A 399 13.93 3.20 2.56
CA SER A 399 12.81 2.41 2.05
C SER A 399 11.51 3.21 1.93
N LYS A 400 11.37 4.32 2.69
CA LYS A 400 10.15 5.12 2.81
C LYS A 400 8.88 4.26 2.85
N CYS A 401 8.96 3.13 3.54
CA CYS A 401 8.01 2.03 3.41
C CYS A 401 6.56 2.53 3.56
N PRO A 402 5.67 2.27 2.58
CA PRO A 402 4.31 2.79 2.60
C PRO A 402 3.58 2.41 3.89
N PHE A 403 3.01 3.41 4.56
CA PHE A 403 2.22 3.23 5.79
C PHE A 403 3.00 2.56 6.95
N PHE A 404 4.33 2.59 6.95
CA PHE A 404 5.14 1.91 7.97
C PHE A 404 4.73 2.20 9.43
N PRO A 405 4.49 3.47 9.86
CA PRO A 405 4.02 3.74 11.23
C PRO A 405 2.71 3.00 11.58
N LYS A 406 1.83 2.85 10.60
CA LYS A 406 0.57 2.13 10.77
C LYS A 406 0.78 0.62 10.80
N ILE A 407 1.64 0.08 9.93
CA ILE A 407 2.01 -1.34 9.94
C ILE A 407 2.58 -1.71 11.31
N LEU A 408 3.49 -0.88 11.83
CA LEU A 408 4.08 -1.07 13.16
C LEU A 408 3.01 -1.08 14.27
N LYS A 409 2.08 -0.11 14.29
CA LYS A 409 0.96 -0.11 15.25
C LYS A 409 0.09 -1.36 15.12
N THR A 410 -0.16 -1.83 13.90
CA THR A 410 -0.88 -3.08 13.65
C THR A 410 -0.12 -4.28 14.19
N LEU A 411 1.18 -4.37 13.96
CA LEU A 411 2.05 -5.42 14.51
C LEU A 411 1.97 -5.44 16.05
N GLU A 412 2.17 -4.29 16.69
CA GLU A 412 2.16 -4.20 18.15
C GLU A 412 0.82 -4.59 18.78
N LYS A 413 -0.28 -4.27 18.09
CA LYS A 413 -1.64 -4.47 18.58
C LYS A 413 -2.17 -5.87 18.29
N ASN A 414 -1.90 -6.40 17.11
CA ASN A 414 -2.58 -7.58 16.58
C ASN A 414 -1.66 -8.80 16.42
N CYS A 415 -0.33 -8.66 16.61
CA CYS A 415 0.56 -9.82 16.64
C CYS A 415 0.15 -10.76 17.78
N VAL A 416 0.06 -12.04 17.46
CA VAL A 416 -0.39 -13.09 18.37
C VAL A 416 0.62 -13.22 19.51
N ASP A 417 0.13 -13.29 20.75
CA ASP A 417 0.99 -13.22 21.95
C ASP A 417 2.01 -14.37 21.98
N GLU A 418 1.65 -15.54 21.46
CA GLU A 418 2.54 -16.68 21.30
C GLU A 418 3.71 -16.38 20.36
N PHE A 419 3.50 -15.57 19.32
CA PHE A 419 4.58 -15.12 18.44
C PHE A 419 5.47 -14.07 19.09
N ARG A 420 5.01 -13.37 20.14
CA ARG A 420 5.81 -12.36 20.85
C ARG A 420 6.57 -12.94 22.04
N SER A 421 5.94 -13.83 22.78
CA SER A 421 6.42 -14.33 24.08
C SER A 421 7.59 -15.32 23.99
N SER A 422 7.84 -15.90 22.81
CA SER A 422 8.81 -16.98 22.62
C SER A 422 9.91 -16.66 21.59
N SER A 423 9.92 -15.46 21.01
CA SER A 423 10.68 -15.18 19.78
C SER A 423 11.55 -13.92 19.88
N GLN A 424 12.53 -13.82 18.98
CA GLN A 424 13.30 -12.60 18.73
C GLN A 424 12.44 -11.49 18.08
N ILE A 425 11.21 -11.80 17.67
CA ILE A 425 10.34 -10.88 16.92
C ILE A 425 9.91 -9.70 17.78
N ASP A 426 9.65 -9.87 19.08
CA ASP A 426 9.26 -8.73 19.94
C ASP A 426 10.40 -7.73 20.09
N TYR A 427 11.65 -8.22 20.17
CA TYR A 427 12.85 -7.38 20.14
C TYR A 427 12.99 -6.63 18.81
N TYR A 428 12.71 -7.30 17.69
CA TYR A 428 12.73 -6.67 16.36
C TYR A 428 11.64 -5.63 16.16
N ILE A 429 10.42 -5.89 16.62
CA ILE A 429 9.33 -4.91 16.64
C ILE A 429 9.73 -3.70 17.51
N ALA A 430 10.35 -3.94 18.68
CA ALA A 430 10.81 -2.86 19.54
C ALA A 430 11.91 -2.00 18.89
N GLN A 431 12.84 -2.62 18.14
CA GLN A 431 13.84 -1.89 17.35
C GLN A 431 13.20 -1.04 16.25
N LEU A 432 12.26 -1.62 15.49
CA LEU A 432 11.52 -0.89 14.46
C LEU A 432 10.72 0.27 15.03
N ARG A 433 10.12 0.10 16.22
CA ARG A 433 9.49 1.21 16.95
C ARG A 433 10.49 2.27 17.36
N ALA A 434 11.61 1.90 17.94
CA ALA A 434 12.63 2.86 18.34
C ALA A 434 13.15 3.65 17.13
N ALA A 435 13.31 2.99 15.97
CA ALA A 435 13.72 3.65 14.73
C ALA A 435 12.63 4.60 14.23
N ALA A 436 11.38 4.17 14.24
CA ALA A 436 10.25 5.03 13.86
C ALA A 436 10.12 6.26 14.76
N ASP A 437 10.22 6.08 16.07
CA ASP A 437 10.17 7.15 17.05
C ASP A 437 11.35 8.12 16.90
N PHE A 438 12.55 7.60 16.58
CA PHE A 438 13.73 8.41 16.32
C PHE A 438 13.52 9.32 15.11
N ILE A 439 13.05 8.75 13.99
CA ILE A 439 12.73 9.50 12.76
C ILE A 439 11.66 10.54 13.04
N MET A 440 10.56 10.16 13.70
CA MET A 440 9.46 11.07 14.02
C MET A 440 9.86 12.23 14.95
N LYS A 441 10.87 12.04 15.80
CA LYS A 441 11.37 13.08 16.72
C LYS A 441 12.47 13.95 16.11
N TYR A 442 12.94 13.63 14.91
CA TYR A 442 14.07 14.32 14.28
C TYR A 442 13.79 15.83 14.04
N GLU A 443 12.51 16.23 13.97
CA GLU A 443 12.02 17.53 13.52
C GLU A 443 12.20 18.74 14.47
N LYS A 444 13.19 18.74 15.36
CA LYS A 444 13.50 19.94 16.17
C LYS A 444 14.50 20.92 15.53
N ILE A 445 14.99 20.66 14.32
CA ILE A 445 16.07 21.46 13.74
C ILE A 445 15.68 21.89 12.33
N GLY A 446 15.23 23.14 12.16
CA GLY A 446 15.40 23.88 10.91
C GLY A 446 14.18 24.14 10.01
N THR A 447 12.93 23.99 10.46
CA THR A 447 11.83 24.63 9.72
C THR A 447 11.93 26.15 9.88
N PRO A 448 11.74 26.95 8.82
CA PRO A 448 11.62 28.40 8.97
C PRO A 448 10.44 28.67 9.90
N GLU A 449 10.68 29.22 11.10
CA GLU A 449 9.69 29.26 12.19
C GLU A 449 8.36 29.96 11.83
N LYS A 450 8.25 30.61 10.66
CA LYS A 450 7.15 31.53 10.31
C LYS A 450 6.63 31.47 8.87
N THR A 451 7.09 30.56 8.02
CA THR A 451 6.53 30.43 6.66
C THR A 451 5.35 29.48 6.69
N TYR A 452 4.14 29.94 6.40
CA TYR A 452 2.95 29.10 6.25
C TYR A 452 2.59 28.95 4.79
N LEU A 453 2.07 27.79 4.39
CA LEU A 453 1.73 27.49 3.00
C LEU A 453 0.20 27.46 2.81
N SER A 454 -0.29 28.26 1.87
CA SER A 454 -1.70 28.40 1.52
C SER A 454 -1.99 27.84 0.12
N PRO A 455 -3.08 27.08 -0.09
CA PRO A 455 -3.49 26.62 -1.44
C PRO A 455 -4.05 27.73 -2.36
N TYR A 456 -4.05 28.98 -1.90
CA TYR A 456 -4.47 30.16 -2.66
C TYR A 456 -3.57 31.35 -2.33
N LYS A 457 -3.47 32.28 -3.27
CA LYS A 457 -2.63 33.47 -3.19
C LYS A 457 -3.23 34.45 -2.20
N ILE A 458 -2.48 34.78 -1.15
CA ILE A 458 -2.84 35.83 -0.20
C ILE A 458 -2.38 37.18 -0.77
N GLU A 459 -3.13 38.25 -0.49
CA GLU A 459 -2.73 39.60 -0.90
C GLU A 459 -1.30 39.92 -0.45
N GLY A 460 -0.48 40.40 -1.38
CA GLY A 460 0.94 40.72 -1.14
C GLY A 460 1.94 39.63 -1.51
N VAL A 461 1.49 38.40 -1.85
CA VAL A 461 2.35 37.32 -2.35
C VAL A 461 2.44 37.38 -3.88
N THR A 462 3.64 37.26 -4.46
CA THR A 462 3.83 37.30 -5.92
C THR A 462 3.70 35.90 -6.54
N GLU A 463 3.45 35.82 -7.85
CA GLU A 463 3.43 34.52 -8.55
C GLU A 463 4.77 33.79 -8.51
N ASN A 464 5.87 34.54 -8.38
CA ASN A 464 7.21 33.97 -8.25
C ASN A 464 7.44 33.26 -6.92
N ASP A 465 6.53 33.42 -5.95
CA ASP A 465 6.61 32.76 -4.64
C ASP A 465 5.84 31.44 -4.62
N ALA A 466 5.26 31.01 -5.75
CA ALA A 466 4.55 29.74 -5.84
C ALA A 466 5.48 28.56 -5.56
N ILE A 467 5.03 27.67 -4.70
CA ILE A 467 5.73 26.46 -4.28
C ILE A 467 4.94 25.24 -4.77
N LEU A 468 5.65 24.29 -5.37
CA LEU A 468 5.08 22.99 -5.72
C LEU A 468 5.23 22.04 -4.54
N LEU A 469 4.11 21.50 -4.06
CA LEU A 469 4.07 20.45 -3.05
C LEU A 469 3.66 19.14 -3.70
N GLU A 470 4.60 18.21 -3.80
CA GLU A 470 4.37 16.83 -4.24
C GLU A 470 3.72 15.99 -3.14
N GLY A 471 2.82 15.07 -3.52
CA GLY A 471 2.06 14.27 -2.56
C GLY A 471 0.79 14.94 -2.06
N PHE A 472 0.39 16.10 -2.62
CA PHE A 472 -0.74 16.88 -2.14
C PHE A 472 -1.75 17.16 -3.26
N VAL A 473 -3.02 17.15 -2.89
CA VAL A 473 -4.12 17.67 -3.71
C VAL A 473 -4.85 18.81 -2.99
N ILE A 474 -5.42 19.73 -3.78
CA ILE A 474 -6.24 20.82 -3.26
C ILE A 474 -7.71 20.44 -3.37
N TYR A 475 -8.43 20.54 -2.27
CA TYR A 475 -9.88 20.43 -2.21
C TYR A 475 -10.48 21.82 -1.96
N ALA A 476 -11.27 22.31 -2.92
CA ALA A 476 -12.09 23.50 -2.76
C ALA A 476 -13.34 23.21 -1.92
N ILE A 477 -13.69 24.14 -1.03
CA ILE A 477 -14.98 24.13 -0.34
C ILE A 477 -16.02 24.68 -1.31
N PRO A 478 -17.15 23.97 -1.56
CA PRO A 478 -18.21 24.50 -2.39
C PRO A 478 -18.70 25.83 -1.83
N LYS A 479 -18.98 26.79 -2.71
CA LYS A 479 -19.32 28.17 -2.31
C LYS A 479 -20.54 28.26 -1.38
N PHE A 480 -21.39 27.23 -1.36
CA PHE A 480 -22.56 27.13 -0.49
C PHE A 480 -22.32 26.48 0.88
N GLU A 481 -21.10 26.04 1.19
CA GLU A 481 -20.70 25.54 2.52
C GLU A 481 -19.75 26.52 3.24
N ILE A 482 -19.33 27.62 2.59
CA ILE A 482 -18.44 28.63 3.18
C ILE A 482 -19.27 29.55 4.09
N THR A 483 -19.27 29.28 5.40
CA THR A 483 -20.19 29.93 6.33
C THR A 483 -19.77 31.35 6.70
N GLU A 484 -18.52 31.63 7.10
CA GLU A 484 -18.16 32.97 7.61
C GLU A 484 -16.69 33.39 7.43
N ASP A 485 -15.73 32.47 7.28
CA ASP A 485 -14.33 32.85 7.04
C ASP A 485 -14.00 32.82 5.53
N PRO A 486 -13.86 33.97 4.85
CA PRO A 486 -13.45 34.04 3.45
C PRO A 486 -12.03 33.49 3.20
N LYS A 487 -11.27 33.16 4.25
CA LYS A 487 -9.92 32.57 4.17
C LYS A 487 -9.93 31.03 4.09
N GLU A 488 -11.06 30.36 4.22
CA GLU A 488 -11.14 28.90 4.05
C GLU A 488 -11.82 28.53 2.73
N LYS A 489 -11.22 28.94 1.61
CA LYS A 489 -11.76 28.64 0.26
C LYS A 489 -11.37 27.25 -0.24
N SER A 490 -10.22 26.76 0.18
CA SER A 490 -9.67 25.47 -0.19
C SER A 490 -8.74 24.95 0.90
N ILE A 491 -8.46 23.66 0.84
CA ILE A 491 -7.69 22.95 1.84
C ILE A 491 -6.79 21.93 1.16
N LEU A 492 -5.58 21.77 1.69
CA LEU A 492 -4.61 20.78 1.24
C LEU A 492 -4.89 19.42 1.88
N CYS A 493 -4.79 18.38 1.07
CA CYS A 493 -4.86 16.99 1.51
C CYS A 493 -3.61 16.26 1.02
N TYR A 494 -2.84 15.71 1.96
CA TYR A 494 -1.76 14.79 1.62
C TYR A 494 -2.35 13.47 1.12
N THR A 495 -1.96 13.04 -0.07
CA THR A 495 -2.34 11.75 -0.67
C THR A 495 -1.22 10.72 -0.54
N GLY A 496 0.03 11.18 -0.36
CA GLY A 496 1.22 10.31 -0.40
C GLY A 496 1.61 9.85 -1.80
N ASN A 497 0.93 10.36 -2.83
CA ASN A 497 1.24 10.08 -4.22
C ASN A 497 1.99 11.27 -4.85
N LYS A 498 3.26 11.09 -5.22
CA LYS A 498 4.10 12.19 -5.74
C LYS A 498 3.57 12.81 -7.04
N SER A 499 2.81 12.06 -7.85
CA SER A 499 2.19 12.62 -9.06
C SER A 499 1.08 13.64 -8.75
N ASP A 500 0.52 13.60 -7.53
CA ASP A 500 -0.35 14.65 -7.03
C ASP A 500 0.50 15.85 -6.62
N VAL A 501 0.52 16.89 -7.44
CA VAL A 501 1.28 18.11 -7.17
C VAL A 501 0.31 19.25 -6.94
N SER A 502 0.46 19.95 -5.83
CA SER A 502 -0.32 21.15 -5.51
C SER A 502 0.52 22.40 -5.56
N VAL A 503 -0.01 23.46 -6.16
CA VAL A 503 0.59 24.79 -6.11
C VAL A 503 0.11 25.50 -4.85
N VAL A 504 1.05 25.93 -4.00
CA VAL A 504 0.78 26.67 -2.76
C VAL A 504 1.61 27.95 -2.70
N TYR A 505 1.24 28.84 -1.81
CA TYR A 505 1.84 30.16 -1.65
C TYR A 505 2.30 30.37 -0.20
N PRO A 506 3.53 30.86 0.03
CA PRO A 506 4.02 31.17 1.36
C PRO A 506 3.36 32.44 1.90
N PHE A 507 3.11 32.49 3.20
CA PHE A 507 2.63 33.69 3.90
C PHE A 507 3.08 33.69 5.36
N SER A 508 3.20 34.90 5.94
CA SER A 508 3.89 35.13 7.21
C SER A 508 2.97 35.23 8.44
N GLU A 509 1.65 35.28 8.28
CA GLU A 509 0.73 35.54 9.40
C GLU A 509 -0.46 34.59 9.43
N LEU A 510 -0.60 33.89 10.56
CA LEU A 510 -1.85 33.26 10.95
C LEU A 510 -2.48 34.02 12.10
N ASP A 511 -3.82 34.00 12.10
CA ASP A 511 -4.58 34.32 13.30
C ASP A 511 -4.21 33.30 14.40
N PRO A 512 -3.57 33.72 15.50
CA PRO A 512 -3.15 32.83 16.58
C PRO A 512 -4.32 32.11 17.25
N ASN A 513 -5.56 32.52 17.00
CA ASN A 513 -6.76 31.87 17.53
C ASN A 513 -7.21 30.65 16.71
N ASN A 514 -6.65 30.41 15.53
CA ASN A 514 -7.05 29.28 14.69
C ASN A 514 -6.43 27.97 15.20
N LYS A 515 -7.23 27.16 15.90
CA LYS A 515 -6.85 25.82 16.43
C LYS A 515 -6.64 24.75 15.33
N SER A 516 -6.25 25.15 14.13
CA SER A 516 -5.98 24.21 13.04
C SER A 516 -4.67 23.44 13.26
N ILE A 517 -4.62 22.20 12.78
CA ILE A 517 -3.41 21.39 12.79
C ILE A 517 -2.52 21.86 11.63
N PHE A 518 -1.42 22.50 11.98
CA PHE A 518 -0.34 22.80 11.05
C PHE A 518 0.63 21.63 11.01
N VAL A 519 1.21 21.44 9.84
CA VAL A 519 2.19 20.41 9.55
C VAL A 519 3.44 21.07 9.02
N ASP A 520 4.53 20.88 9.74
CA ASP A 520 5.85 21.29 9.32
C ASP A 520 6.22 20.60 7.99
N THR A 521 6.82 21.33 7.07
CA THR A 521 7.39 20.85 5.80
C THR A 521 8.76 21.51 5.63
N PRO A 522 9.66 21.00 4.76
CA PRO A 522 10.94 21.67 4.49
C PRO A 522 10.76 23.11 3.97
N LEU A 523 9.58 23.42 3.44
CA LEU A 523 9.24 24.70 2.81
C LEU A 523 8.42 25.62 3.75
N GLY A 524 8.03 25.15 4.94
CA GLY A 524 7.18 25.87 5.89
C GLY A 524 6.04 25.02 6.45
N LYS A 525 5.09 25.64 7.15
CA LYS A 525 3.96 24.98 7.81
C LYS A 525 2.71 24.96 6.92
N VAL A 526 2.20 23.79 6.60
CA VAL A 526 0.96 23.56 5.84
C VAL A 526 -0.22 23.35 6.77
N LYS A 527 -1.36 24.00 6.53
CA LYS A 527 -2.61 23.68 7.22
C LYS A 527 -3.22 22.40 6.63
N LEU A 528 -3.29 21.33 7.42
CA LEU A 528 -3.88 20.05 6.98
C LEU A 528 -5.32 19.86 7.46
N LEU A 529 -6.11 19.16 6.64
CA LEU A 529 -7.43 18.65 7.00
C LEU A 529 -7.31 17.31 7.74
N THR A 530 -7.87 17.21 8.94
CA THR A 530 -8.08 15.89 9.56
C THR A 530 -9.31 15.22 8.95
N ASN A 531 -9.11 13.97 8.54
CA ASN A 531 -9.98 13.21 7.67
C ASN A 531 -11.36 12.89 8.29
N MET A 532 -12.40 13.64 7.93
CA MET A 532 -13.80 13.18 7.91
C MET A 532 -14.71 13.93 6.91
N ARG A 533 -14.37 15.14 6.43
CA ARG A 533 -15.25 15.94 5.55
C ARG A 533 -15.06 15.73 4.03
N ILE A 534 -13.98 15.08 3.59
CA ILE A 534 -13.49 15.19 2.20
C ILE A 534 -14.39 14.49 1.17
N LYS A 535 -14.78 13.22 1.39
CA LYS A 535 -15.26 12.34 0.30
C LYS A 535 -16.61 12.71 -0.32
N THR A 536 -17.41 13.60 0.28
CA THR A 536 -18.76 13.89 -0.26
C THR A 536 -19.16 15.36 -0.30
N LYS A 537 -18.30 16.26 0.14
CA LYS A 537 -18.64 17.68 0.28
C LYS A 537 -17.62 18.64 -0.35
N LEU A 538 -16.43 18.18 -0.73
CA LEU A 538 -15.38 19.05 -1.27
C LEU A 538 -15.13 18.76 -2.74
N ILE A 539 -14.71 19.79 -3.48
CA ILE A 539 -14.42 19.74 -4.91
C ILE A 539 -12.92 19.56 -5.10
N LEU A 540 -12.48 18.45 -5.69
CA LEU A 540 -11.08 18.23 -6.03
C LEU A 540 -10.65 19.18 -7.17
N ILE A 541 -9.62 19.97 -6.94
CA ILE A 541 -8.99 20.78 -7.98
C ILE A 541 -8.01 19.90 -8.74
N SER A 542 -8.32 19.63 -10.00
CA SER A 542 -7.52 18.77 -10.88
C SER A 542 -6.45 19.56 -11.65
N ASN A 543 -5.47 18.85 -12.21
CA ASN A 543 -4.40 19.37 -13.08
C ASN A 543 -3.36 20.26 -12.37
N ASN A 544 -3.07 20.00 -11.10
CA ASN A 544 -1.99 20.65 -10.36
C ASN A 544 -2.08 22.19 -10.36
N LYS A 545 -3.30 22.73 -10.43
CA LYS A 545 -3.56 24.17 -10.43
C LYS A 545 -3.74 24.70 -9.01
N ALA A 546 -3.34 25.95 -8.80
CA ALA A 546 -3.75 26.70 -7.62
C ALA A 546 -5.28 26.87 -7.58
N TYR A 547 -5.82 27.17 -6.39
CA TYR A 547 -7.23 27.48 -6.24
C TYR A 547 -7.69 28.64 -7.13
N ASP A 548 -6.90 29.72 -7.18
CA ASP A 548 -7.29 30.96 -7.87
C ASP A 548 -7.45 30.76 -9.38
N GLU A 549 -6.61 29.92 -9.98
CA GLU A 549 -6.71 29.53 -11.39
C GLU A 549 -7.94 28.66 -11.70
N SER A 550 -8.49 28.01 -10.66
CA SER A 550 -9.62 27.08 -10.78
C SER A 550 -10.91 27.65 -10.19
N GLU A 551 -10.92 28.93 -9.78
CA GLU A 551 -12.06 29.49 -9.05
C GLU A 551 -13.35 29.44 -9.86
N TYR A 552 -13.30 29.74 -11.16
CA TYR A 552 -14.47 29.67 -12.04
C TYR A 552 -15.03 28.23 -12.13
N ASP A 553 -14.15 27.23 -12.30
CA ASP A 553 -14.56 25.82 -12.37
C ASP A 553 -15.15 25.36 -11.04
N VAL A 554 -14.56 25.78 -9.91
CA VAL A 554 -15.10 25.50 -8.58
C VAL A 554 -16.50 26.10 -8.40
N GLN A 555 -16.74 27.33 -8.87
CA GLN A 555 -18.05 27.97 -8.83
C GLN A 555 -19.06 27.21 -9.70
N LEU A 556 -18.65 26.80 -10.90
CA LEU A 556 -19.48 26.03 -11.82
C LEU A 556 -19.84 24.66 -11.21
N VAL A 557 -18.86 23.91 -10.70
CA VAL A 557 -19.10 22.63 -10.02
C VAL A 557 -19.97 22.81 -8.78
N SER A 558 -19.77 23.88 -7.99
CA SER A 558 -20.63 24.21 -6.84
C SER A 558 -22.10 24.40 -7.26
N ASN A 559 -22.35 25.11 -8.36
CA ASN A 559 -23.69 25.26 -8.92
C ASN A 559 -24.27 23.91 -9.38
N LEU A 560 -23.48 23.12 -10.11
CA LEU A 560 -23.89 21.81 -10.63
C LEU A 560 -24.22 20.81 -9.50
N MET A 561 -23.47 20.84 -8.39
CA MET A 561 -23.73 20.01 -7.21
C MET A 561 -25.12 20.22 -6.63
N VAL A 562 -25.68 21.43 -6.76
CA VAL A 562 -27.05 21.74 -6.30
C VAL A 562 -28.08 21.55 -7.41
N LEU A 563 -27.74 21.84 -8.66
CA LEU A 563 -28.70 21.78 -9.77
C LEU A 563 -28.91 20.37 -10.34
N LEU A 564 -28.08 19.41 -9.96
CA LEU A 564 -28.25 18.00 -10.35
C LEU A 564 -29.07 17.24 -9.30
N PRO A 565 -30.06 16.42 -9.72
CA PRO A 565 -30.95 15.70 -8.81
C PRO A 565 -30.29 14.46 -8.15
N LYS A 566 -28.96 14.36 -8.23
CA LYS A 566 -28.17 13.26 -7.67
C LYS A 566 -26.92 13.85 -7.03
N LYS A 567 -26.55 13.30 -5.88
CA LYS A 567 -25.29 13.59 -5.22
C LYS A 567 -24.14 13.22 -6.16
N ILE A 568 -23.22 14.16 -6.39
CA ILE A 568 -22.03 13.93 -7.19
C ILE A 568 -20.98 13.27 -6.28
N PRO A 569 -20.61 12.00 -6.48
CA PRO A 569 -19.49 11.41 -5.76
C PRO A 569 -18.20 12.07 -6.26
N GLU A 570 -17.33 12.48 -5.33
CA GLU A 570 -15.99 13.02 -5.64
C GLU A 570 -16.00 14.12 -6.71
N PRO A 571 -16.73 15.24 -6.47
CA PRO A 571 -16.81 16.31 -7.44
C PRO A 571 -15.41 16.87 -7.72
N LYS A 572 -15.13 17.20 -8.98
CA LYS A 572 -13.80 17.64 -9.44
C LYS A 572 -13.89 18.66 -10.56
N THR A 573 -12.87 19.51 -10.70
CA THR A 573 -12.83 20.53 -11.76
C THR A 573 -12.50 19.96 -13.14
N THR A 574 -11.95 18.74 -13.25
CA THR A 574 -11.68 18.11 -14.56
C THR A 574 -11.83 16.57 -14.55
N PRO A 575 -12.41 15.95 -15.60
CA PRO A 575 -13.15 16.58 -16.69
C PRO A 575 -14.54 17.05 -16.24
N ILE A 576 -14.86 18.33 -16.48
CA ILE A 576 -16.16 18.93 -16.14
C ILE A 576 -17.26 18.59 -17.15
N ASP A 577 -16.88 18.19 -18.37
CA ASP A 577 -17.78 17.91 -19.48
C ASP A 577 -18.80 16.82 -19.17
N HIS A 578 -18.42 15.82 -18.37
CA HIS A 578 -19.36 14.79 -17.92
C HIS A 578 -20.49 15.38 -17.06
N LEU A 579 -20.16 16.28 -16.13
CA LEU A 579 -21.16 16.94 -15.28
C LEU A 579 -22.04 17.90 -16.09
N LEU A 580 -21.45 18.62 -17.05
CA LEU A 580 -22.18 19.48 -17.97
C LEU A 580 -23.10 18.69 -18.90
N SER A 581 -22.66 17.55 -19.41
CA SER A 581 -23.48 16.65 -20.22
C SER A 581 -24.67 16.13 -19.43
N LEU A 582 -24.43 15.68 -18.19
CA LEU A 582 -25.50 15.24 -17.29
C LEU A 582 -26.48 16.38 -17.00
N TYR A 583 -25.97 17.57 -16.71
CA TYR A 583 -26.81 18.74 -16.48
C TYR A 583 -27.65 19.10 -17.72
N ASN A 584 -27.06 19.08 -18.91
CA ASN A 584 -27.76 19.32 -20.16
C ASN A 584 -28.88 18.29 -20.42
N GLU A 585 -28.65 17.01 -20.08
CA GLU A 585 -29.67 15.97 -20.19
C GLU A 585 -30.89 16.28 -19.30
N TYR A 586 -30.66 16.69 -18.04
CA TYR A 586 -31.73 17.00 -17.09
C TYR A 586 -32.45 18.32 -17.39
N TRP A 587 -31.71 19.33 -17.84
CA TRP A 587 -32.21 20.71 -17.96
C TRP A 587 -32.53 21.14 -19.39
N LYS A 588 -32.12 20.34 -20.39
CA LYS A 588 -32.27 20.61 -21.83
C LYS A 588 -31.74 22.00 -22.17
N CYS A 589 -30.47 22.22 -21.87
CA CYS A 589 -29.81 23.50 -22.04
C CYS A 589 -29.57 23.80 -23.53
N GLY A 590 -29.28 25.07 -23.83
CA GLY A 590 -28.89 25.51 -25.17
C GLY A 590 -27.43 25.15 -25.50
N LYS A 591 -26.86 25.83 -26.51
CA LYS A 591 -25.48 25.60 -26.97
C LYS A 591 -24.41 25.87 -25.90
N ASP A 592 -24.69 26.77 -24.95
CA ASP A 592 -23.74 27.18 -23.90
C ASP A 592 -24.25 26.73 -22.53
N VAL A 593 -23.92 25.48 -22.18
CA VAL A 593 -24.39 24.80 -20.96
C VAL A 593 -23.82 25.46 -19.71
N GLN A 594 -22.58 25.95 -19.76
CA GLN A 594 -21.92 26.61 -18.63
C GLN A 594 -22.62 27.93 -18.31
N LYS A 595 -22.83 28.78 -19.33
CA LYS A 595 -23.53 30.05 -19.16
C LYS A 595 -24.96 29.86 -18.66
N ASP A 596 -25.69 28.85 -19.18
CA ASP A 596 -27.05 28.54 -18.71
C ASP A 596 -27.06 28.20 -17.20
N THR A 597 -26.03 27.48 -16.72
CA THR A 597 -25.89 27.13 -15.30
C THR A 597 -25.86 28.38 -14.41
N PHE A 598 -24.99 29.35 -14.74
CA PHE A 598 -24.88 30.61 -13.99
C PHE A 598 -26.13 31.49 -14.14
N GLU A 599 -26.71 31.60 -15.34
CA GLU A 599 -27.91 32.40 -15.58
C GLU A 599 -29.14 31.88 -14.83
N ARG A 600 -29.30 30.56 -14.71
CA ARG A 600 -30.38 29.99 -13.90
C ARG A 600 -30.19 30.28 -12.42
N MET A 601 -28.97 30.15 -11.91
CA MET A 601 -28.68 30.49 -10.52
C MET A 601 -28.93 31.98 -10.25
N LYS A 602 -28.54 32.86 -11.18
CA LYS A 602 -28.79 34.29 -11.10
C LYS A 602 -30.29 34.61 -11.04
N LYS A 603 -31.12 33.95 -11.85
CA LYS A 603 -32.59 34.09 -11.79
C LYS A 603 -33.17 33.64 -10.44
N ILE A 604 -32.67 32.56 -9.86
CA ILE A 604 -33.05 32.12 -8.51
C ILE A 604 -32.72 33.22 -7.49
N GLN A 605 -31.49 33.75 -7.51
CA GLN A 605 -31.04 34.78 -6.59
C GLN A 605 -31.83 36.08 -6.74
N GLN A 606 -32.04 36.57 -7.96
CA GLN A 606 -32.89 37.74 -8.24
C GLN A 606 -34.29 37.58 -7.66
N LYS A 607 -34.85 36.37 -7.77
CA LYS A 607 -36.17 36.09 -7.23
C LYS A 607 -36.18 36.10 -5.69
N LEU A 608 -35.21 35.46 -5.06
CA LEU A 608 -35.05 35.47 -3.60
C LEU A 608 -34.83 36.89 -3.06
N TYR A 609 -34.04 37.71 -3.79
CA TYR A 609 -33.83 39.11 -3.48
C TYR A 609 -35.13 39.94 -3.57
N SER A 610 -35.95 39.74 -4.61
CA SER A 610 -37.25 40.41 -4.74
C SER A 610 -38.20 40.11 -3.57
N LYS A 611 -37.98 38.97 -2.89
CA LYS A 611 -38.70 38.54 -1.69
C LYS A 611 -38.02 38.94 -0.38
N LYS A 612 -36.93 39.71 -0.46
CA LYS A 612 -36.09 40.15 0.68
C LYS A 612 -35.55 38.99 1.51
N LEU A 613 -35.27 37.84 0.87
CA LEU A 613 -34.71 36.65 1.55
C LEU A 613 -33.18 36.61 1.52
N ILE A 614 -32.57 37.33 0.58
CA ILE A 614 -31.11 37.51 0.47
C ILE A 614 -30.80 38.98 0.14
N SER A 615 -29.54 39.39 0.28
CA SER A 615 -29.10 40.75 -0.08
C SER A 615 -28.84 40.88 -1.60
N ASN A 616 -28.71 42.11 -2.09
CA ASN A 616 -28.40 42.37 -3.51
C ASN A 616 -27.01 41.85 -3.89
N GLU A 617 -26.05 41.93 -2.97
CA GLU A 617 -24.67 41.48 -3.13
C GLU A 617 -24.60 39.96 -3.39
N SER A 618 -25.62 39.22 -2.99
CA SER A 618 -25.72 37.78 -3.21
C SER A 618 -26.07 37.41 -4.66
N ILE A 619 -26.43 38.36 -5.55
CA ILE A 619 -26.82 38.08 -6.94
C ILE A 619 -25.59 38.02 -7.85
N THR A 620 -24.86 36.90 -7.78
CA THR A 620 -23.62 36.68 -8.52
C THR A 620 -23.75 35.62 -9.62
N GLY A 621 -24.84 34.84 -9.62
CA GLY A 621 -24.94 33.61 -10.41
C GLY A 621 -24.18 32.43 -9.79
N VAL A 622 -23.57 32.61 -8.62
CA VAL A 622 -22.84 31.57 -7.88
C VAL A 622 -23.61 31.25 -6.60
N ILE A 623 -23.93 29.97 -6.41
CA ILE A 623 -24.64 29.53 -5.20
C ILE A 623 -23.79 29.73 -3.95
N ASN A 624 -24.38 30.35 -2.93
CA ASN A 624 -23.74 30.64 -1.64
C ASN A 624 -24.64 30.19 -0.48
N VAL A 625 -24.10 30.27 0.75
CA VAL A 625 -24.81 29.84 1.97
C VAL A 625 -26.16 30.55 2.10
N GLN A 626 -26.20 31.87 1.94
CA GLN A 626 -27.43 32.66 2.02
C GLN A 626 -28.49 32.20 1.02
N THR A 627 -28.08 31.86 -0.21
CA THR A 627 -28.98 31.32 -1.24
C THR A 627 -29.57 29.97 -0.80
N VAL A 628 -28.73 29.08 -0.28
CA VAL A 628 -29.16 27.74 0.19
C VAL A 628 -30.09 27.84 1.39
N GLU A 629 -29.76 28.65 2.38
CA GLU A 629 -30.58 28.86 3.58
C GLU A 629 -31.92 29.50 3.22
N ALA A 630 -31.94 30.50 2.35
CA ALA A 630 -33.16 31.13 1.87
C ALA A 630 -34.09 30.11 1.19
N ILE A 631 -33.55 29.20 0.36
CA ILE A 631 -34.33 28.14 -0.30
C ILE A 631 -34.81 27.12 0.75
N LYS A 632 -33.93 26.63 1.64
CA LYS A 632 -34.29 25.69 2.71
C LYS A 632 -35.37 26.25 3.65
N SER A 633 -35.43 27.56 3.85
CA SER A 633 -36.49 28.20 4.64
C SER A 633 -37.89 28.14 4.01
N LYS A 634 -37.97 27.88 2.69
CA LYS A 634 -39.23 27.89 1.91
C LYS A 634 -39.64 26.51 1.39
N PHE A 635 -38.71 25.58 1.30
CA PHE A 635 -38.95 24.25 0.72
C PHE A 635 -38.45 23.16 1.66
N GLN A 636 -39.24 22.09 1.81
CA GLN A 636 -38.83 20.90 2.54
C GLN A 636 -38.06 19.95 1.62
N PHE A 637 -36.91 19.48 2.09
CA PHE A 637 -36.05 18.53 1.38
C PHE A 637 -36.08 17.18 2.10
N LYS A 638 -36.14 16.08 1.34
CA LYS A 638 -36.16 14.72 1.92
C LYS A 638 -34.74 14.28 2.26
N ASN A 639 -34.59 13.53 3.36
CA ASN A 639 -33.34 12.84 3.73
C ASN A 639 -32.10 13.73 3.92
N GLY A 640 -32.26 15.04 4.11
CA GLY A 640 -31.15 15.99 4.27
C GLY A 640 -30.40 16.34 2.98
N ASP A 641 -30.78 15.75 1.84
CA ASP A 641 -30.18 16.06 0.54
C ASP A 641 -30.78 17.35 -0.03
N PHE A 642 -29.92 18.31 -0.38
CA PHE A 642 -30.32 19.59 -0.95
C PHE A 642 -29.96 19.64 -2.44
N PHE A 643 -30.98 19.67 -3.30
CA PHE A 643 -30.83 19.89 -4.74
C PHE A 643 -32.03 20.64 -5.32
N ILE A 644 -31.81 21.40 -6.38
CA ILE A 644 -32.83 22.19 -7.08
C ILE A 644 -33.09 21.50 -8.40
N ASN A 645 -34.22 20.81 -8.53
CA ASN A 645 -34.67 20.26 -9.82
C ASN A 645 -35.58 21.26 -10.56
N ALA A 646 -36.01 20.91 -11.78
CA ALA A 646 -36.88 21.76 -12.60
C ALA A 646 -38.19 22.17 -11.89
N HIS A 647 -38.75 21.29 -11.06
CA HIS A 647 -39.97 21.57 -10.30
C HIS A 647 -39.73 22.61 -9.19
N ILE A 648 -38.68 22.43 -8.37
CA ILE A 648 -38.29 23.38 -7.33
C ILE A 648 -37.92 24.73 -7.96
N TYR A 649 -37.16 24.72 -9.06
CA TYR A 649 -36.81 25.92 -9.81
C TYR A 649 -38.05 26.71 -10.25
N THR A 650 -39.02 26.03 -10.87
CA THR A 650 -40.27 26.68 -11.31
C THR A 650 -41.04 27.27 -10.13
N ARG A 651 -41.10 26.54 -9.01
CA ARG A 651 -41.75 27.05 -7.78
C ARG A 651 -41.03 28.25 -7.19
N ILE A 652 -39.70 28.27 -7.19
CA ILE A 652 -38.92 29.44 -6.76
C ILE A 652 -39.30 30.64 -7.61
N LEU A 653 -39.28 30.49 -8.95
CA LEU A 653 -39.59 31.59 -9.87
C LEU A 653 -41.05 32.09 -9.76
N SER A 654 -41.99 31.23 -9.36
CA SER A 654 -43.39 31.60 -9.19
C SER A 654 -43.74 32.18 -7.81
N MET A 655 -42.82 32.18 -6.83
CA MET A 655 -43.04 32.78 -5.50
C MET A 655 -43.50 34.23 -5.58
#